data_AF-A0A6M5YWF5-F1
#
_entry.id   AF-A0A6M5YWF5-F1
#
_cell.length_a   1.000
_cell.length_b   1.000
_cell.length_c   1.000
_cell.angle_alpha   90.00
_cell.angle_beta   90.00
_cell.angle_gamma   90.00
#
_symmetry.space_group_name_H-M   'P 1'
#
loop_
_entity.id
_entity.type
_entity.pdbx_description
1 polymer ?
#
loop_
_entity_poly.entity_id
_entity_poly.type
_entity_poly.pdbx_seq_one_letter_code
_entity_poly.pdbx_strand_id
1 'polypeptide(L)'
;MRQQFRTWLVLPVALTVLTAPGQALAAPAVQMGGDWRKMTPKMATTKTVEAMVLKNDLIRAEVRGNFAFGYGETAAVVVHAAPDGDGSYLTVVAVSTDDGEAERLRNAVRAHVFDGPYDDTIPHELDSKKSGRRSTAPAVRYAALQLADKSLLYRAVVRSGLAYRGLNSDIQSDGLIFGTNESTVACLERTRSATGKANVLIVVASSKKEEATDLRDALAENLKGGKLAPVVSLCKDQTAIRDQAARDVCPYFPAVAALEAAYRRTGVEVDLSAEHLIWLRNVTSGGDRGNRTVAENLISTLGGGGLATSFGVLRDYAICPAKDLPYRGDDAVAKIGQSDFYKGWGLENYDWSTPQSQFVLNRWNLDPRRLPQAARASAKYGIDECVMLSAGDAKRPEKFEEILASGREVVFNIRLHENSDDGGKGEPVWRYKPAEGVSGNHLMLVVGYDRERRFFIVKNSWGPTNYTAMREKLAPNWKDIEAYNGYTLVDYNYLDVCSEAGYIKTVAPLDSPRFAAQRALGQWQVTFEHKDKKLMTGVLAWRHNASATGARVGDLVTEDGQQFRVNVKLEGDGTKPYKATLAIDFAKGTQPYGGLRGAAWSGKLALPTDGRIAMALAPAGGDEQKLWGAPSGEVRLSAHLVADKNLLRAIKPPAELLRK
;
A
#
# COMPACT_ATOMS: atom_id res chain seq x y z
N MET A 1 70.12 36.27 -35.18
CA MET A 1 70.12 34.79 -35.13
C MET A 1 68.92 34.31 -34.33
N ARG A 2 67.85 33.84 -34.99
CA ARG A 2 66.75 33.11 -34.37
C ARG A 2 66.38 31.96 -35.31
N GLN A 3 66.58 30.73 -34.84
CA GLN A 3 66.33 29.49 -35.57
C GLN A 3 64.84 29.20 -35.68
N GLN A 4 64.38 28.84 -36.88
CA GLN A 4 63.06 28.30 -37.18
C GLN A 4 63.12 26.76 -37.08
N PHE A 5 62.21 26.16 -36.31
CA PHE A 5 61.86 24.75 -36.42
C PHE A 5 60.51 24.65 -37.15
N ARG A 6 60.49 23.93 -38.27
CA ARG A 6 59.26 23.54 -39.01
C ARG A 6 58.85 22.15 -38.57
N THR A 7 57.69 22.04 -37.93
CA THR A 7 57.00 20.76 -37.64
C THR A 7 56.03 20.47 -38.77
N TRP A 8 56.17 19.31 -39.42
CA TRP A 8 55.21 18.79 -40.40
C TRP A 8 54.06 18.10 -39.65
N LEU A 9 52.84 18.63 -39.79
CA LEU A 9 51.61 18.03 -39.28
C LEU A 9 51.00 17.15 -40.37
N VAL A 10 51.06 15.82 -40.21
CA VAL A 10 50.33 14.87 -41.05
C VAL A 10 48.97 14.63 -40.40
N LEU A 11 47.90 15.10 -41.04
CA LEU A 11 46.52 14.85 -40.63
C LEU A 11 46.07 13.46 -41.13
N PRO A 12 45.65 12.53 -40.26
CA PRO A 12 44.99 11.32 -40.70
C PRO A 12 43.53 11.62 -41.06
N VAL A 13 43.14 11.35 -42.31
CA VAL A 13 41.75 11.36 -42.75
C VAL A 13 41.05 10.14 -42.14
N ALA A 14 40.33 10.34 -41.04
CA ALA A 14 39.46 9.33 -40.46
C ALA A 14 38.18 9.23 -41.31
N LEU A 15 38.04 8.13 -42.05
CA LEU A 15 36.84 7.78 -42.80
C LEU A 15 35.74 7.40 -41.79
N THR A 16 34.88 8.37 -41.42
CA THR A 16 33.71 8.12 -40.58
C THR A 16 32.63 7.44 -41.44
N VAL A 17 32.52 6.13 -41.34
CA VAL A 17 31.37 5.40 -41.88
C VAL A 17 30.17 5.78 -41.01
N LEU A 18 29.32 6.68 -41.52
CA LEU A 18 28.00 6.97 -40.96
C LEU A 18 27.13 5.73 -41.16
N THR A 19 27.18 4.77 -40.25
CA THR A 19 26.13 3.78 -40.11
C THR A 19 24.89 4.53 -39.65
N ALA A 20 23.86 4.59 -40.49
CA ALA A 20 22.56 5.09 -40.08
C ALA A 20 22.16 4.33 -38.80
N PRO A 21 21.80 5.02 -37.69
CA PRO A 21 21.34 4.33 -36.50
C PRO A 21 20.16 3.47 -36.91
N GLY A 22 20.32 2.15 -36.83
CA GLY A 22 19.22 1.23 -37.07
C GLY A 22 18.10 1.63 -36.11
N GLN A 23 16.96 2.08 -36.65
CA GLN A 23 15.79 2.36 -35.83
C GLN A 23 15.48 1.09 -35.04
N ALA A 24 15.62 1.17 -33.71
CA ALA A 24 15.19 0.09 -32.86
C ALA A 24 13.71 -0.18 -33.16
N LEU A 25 13.39 -1.40 -33.58
CA LEU A 25 12.01 -1.80 -33.82
C LEU A 25 11.26 -1.65 -32.51
N ALA A 26 10.29 -0.73 -32.47
CA ALA A 26 9.44 -0.55 -31.30
C ALA A 26 8.67 -1.84 -30.99
N ALA A 27 8.36 -2.02 -29.72
CA ALA A 27 7.55 -3.15 -29.27
C ALA A 27 6.19 -3.13 -29.96
N PRO A 28 5.62 -4.30 -30.31
CA PRO A 28 4.26 -4.35 -30.81
C PRO A 28 3.26 -3.75 -29.81
N ALA A 29 2.26 -3.04 -30.31
CA ALA A 29 1.08 -2.68 -29.55
C ALA A 29 0.14 -3.88 -29.42
N VAL A 30 -0.49 -4.04 -28.25
CA VAL A 30 -1.46 -5.11 -27.97
C VAL A 30 -2.69 -4.53 -27.33
N GLN A 31 -3.84 -4.90 -27.90
CA GLN A 31 -5.15 -4.47 -27.44
C GLN A 31 -5.99 -5.71 -27.18
N MET A 32 -6.63 -5.75 -26.02
CA MET A 32 -7.35 -6.93 -25.56
C MET A 32 -8.69 -6.57 -24.94
N GLY A 33 -9.69 -7.42 -25.16
CA GLY A 33 -10.93 -7.39 -24.39
C GLY A 33 -11.71 -8.69 -24.49
N GLY A 34 -12.42 -9.03 -23.43
CA GLY A 34 -13.29 -10.20 -23.40
C GLY A 34 -14.67 -9.93 -22.80
N ASP A 35 -15.56 -10.90 -22.98
CA ASP A 35 -16.90 -10.96 -22.37
C ASP A 35 -17.49 -12.38 -22.48
N TRP A 36 -18.43 -12.73 -21.60
CA TRP A 36 -19.16 -13.99 -21.69
C TRP A 36 -20.32 -13.86 -22.68
N ARG A 37 -20.54 -14.90 -23.49
CA ARG A 37 -21.66 -14.98 -24.43
C ARG A 37 -22.30 -16.36 -24.38
N LYS A 38 -23.62 -16.39 -24.47
CA LYS A 38 -24.40 -17.62 -24.69
C LYS A 38 -24.23 -18.08 -26.13
N MET A 39 -23.06 -18.64 -26.41
CA MET A 39 -22.58 -18.98 -27.73
C MET A 39 -21.64 -20.18 -27.65
N THR A 40 -21.72 -21.09 -28.61
CA THR A 40 -20.78 -22.21 -28.69
C THR A 40 -19.42 -21.73 -29.22
N PRO A 41 -18.31 -22.39 -28.87
CA PRO A 41 -16.99 -22.05 -29.41
C PRO A 41 -16.96 -22.07 -30.94
N LYS A 42 -17.65 -23.03 -31.57
CA LYS A 42 -17.77 -23.12 -33.04
C LYS A 42 -18.43 -21.86 -33.62
N MET A 43 -19.55 -21.42 -33.05
CA MET A 43 -20.24 -20.23 -33.52
C MET A 43 -19.35 -18.98 -33.38
N ALA A 44 -18.63 -18.85 -32.26
CA ALA A 44 -17.73 -17.73 -32.03
C ALA A 44 -16.55 -17.69 -33.01
N THR A 45 -15.89 -18.83 -33.25
CA THR A 45 -14.74 -18.90 -34.17
C THR A 45 -15.15 -18.71 -35.63
N THR A 46 -16.32 -19.20 -36.05
CA THR A 46 -16.87 -18.92 -37.38
C THR A 46 -17.17 -17.43 -37.59
N LYS A 47 -17.87 -16.78 -36.65
CA LYS A 47 -18.08 -15.32 -36.71
C LYS A 47 -16.77 -14.55 -36.76
N THR A 48 -15.73 -15.06 -36.12
CA THR A 48 -14.41 -14.42 -36.12
C THR A 48 -13.77 -14.43 -37.50
N VAL A 49 -13.85 -15.54 -38.25
CA VAL A 49 -13.31 -15.60 -39.62
C VAL A 49 -13.99 -14.58 -40.52
N GLU A 50 -15.31 -14.46 -40.43
CA GLU A 50 -16.09 -13.45 -41.15
C GLU A 50 -15.63 -12.03 -40.77
N ALA A 51 -15.55 -11.73 -39.47
CA ALA A 51 -15.13 -10.44 -38.96
C ALA A 51 -13.74 -10.05 -39.45
N MET A 52 -12.81 -11.01 -39.44
CA MET A 52 -11.41 -10.77 -39.76
C MET A 52 -11.21 -10.48 -41.26
N VAL A 53 -11.69 -11.37 -42.13
CA VAL A 53 -11.38 -11.29 -43.56
C VAL A 53 -12.41 -10.46 -44.31
N LEU A 54 -13.70 -10.73 -44.11
CA LEU A 54 -14.76 -10.12 -44.92
C LEU A 54 -15.12 -8.71 -44.43
N LYS A 55 -14.99 -8.42 -43.14
CA LYS A 55 -15.33 -7.10 -42.57
C LYS A 55 -14.11 -6.19 -42.35
N ASN A 56 -12.94 -6.76 -42.11
CA ASN A 56 -11.73 -6.00 -41.75
C ASN A 56 -10.54 -6.19 -42.71
N ASP A 57 -10.74 -6.84 -43.86
CA ASP A 57 -9.75 -7.00 -44.96
C ASP A 57 -8.39 -7.57 -44.49
N LEU A 58 -8.39 -8.45 -43.47
CA LEU A 58 -7.20 -9.24 -43.12
C LEU A 58 -6.86 -10.18 -44.28
N ILE A 59 -5.57 -10.46 -44.46
CA ILE A 59 -5.05 -11.29 -45.57
C ILE A 59 -5.65 -12.68 -45.50
N ARG A 60 -5.73 -13.24 -44.29
CA ARG A 60 -6.28 -14.57 -44.03
C ARG A 60 -6.80 -14.71 -42.61
N ALA A 61 -7.72 -15.64 -42.41
CA ALA A 61 -8.07 -16.13 -41.08
C ALA A 61 -8.31 -17.64 -41.07
N GLU A 62 -8.01 -18.27 -39.95
CA GLU A 62 -8.12 -19.73 -39.75
C GLU A 62 -8.58 -20.09 -38.34
N VAL A 63 -9.37 -21.16 -38.22
CA VAL A 63 -9.83 -21.72 -36.94
C VAL A 63 -8.95 -22.91 -36.53
N ARG A 64 -8.50 -22.93 -35.28
CA ARG A 64 -7.74 -24.03 -34.68
C ARG A 64 -8.35 -24.39 -33.32
N GLY A 65 -9.27 -25.35 -33.32
CA GLY A 65 -10.04 -25.71 -32.11
C GLY A 65 -10.90 -24.54 -31.64
N ASN A 66 -10.70 -24.11 -30.39
CA ASN A 66 -11.41 -22.98 -29.79
C ASN A 66 -10.77 -21.61 -30.08
N PHE A 67 -9.83 -21.56 -31.02
CA PHE A 67 -9.15 -20.34 -31.42
C PHE A 67 -9.44 -19.99 -32.88
N ALA A 68 -9.46 -18.69 -33.17
CA ALA A 68 -9.42 -18.17 -34.53
C ALA A 68 -8.27 -17.16 -34.65
N PHE A 69 -7.50 -17.25 -35.73
CA PHE A 69 -6.33 -16.41 -36.01
C PHE A 69 -6.58 -15.62 -37.28
N GLY A 70 -6.30 -14.34 -37.25
CA GLY A 70 -6.32 -13.46 -38.42
C GLY A 70 -4.97 -12.80 -38.61
N TYR A 71 -4.52 -12.69 -39.86
CA TYR A 71 -3.25 -12.07 -40.21
C TYR A 71 -3.46 -11.00 -41.27
N GLY A 72 -3.06 -9.78 -40.94
CA GLY A 72 -3.04 -8.63 -41.84
C GLY A 72 -1.63 -8.35 -42.34
N GLU A 73 -1.43 -7.18 -42.94
CA GLU A 73 -0.10 -6.74 -43.36
C GLU A 73 0.75 -6.37 -42.16
N THR A 74 0.23 -5.56 -41.24
CA THR A 74 0.97 -5.07 -40.06
C THR A 74 0.41 -5.56 -38.73
N ALA A 75 -0.72 -6.28 -38.76
CA ALA A 75 -1.46 -6.68 -37.58
C ALA A 75 -1.82 -8.17 -37.58
N ALA A 76 -2.03 -8.72 -36.40
CA ALA A 76 -2.57 -10.06 -36.19
C ALA A 76 -3.66 -10.02 -35.13
N VAL A 77 -4.70 -10.83 -35.28
CA VAL A 77 -5.80 -10.92 -34.31
C VAL A 77 -5.96 -12.38 -33.88
N VAL A 78 -6.16 -12.59 -32.58
CA VAL A 78 -6.45 -13.88 -31.97
C VAL A 78 -7.77 -13.77 -31.23
N VAL A 79 -8.70 -14.68 -31.50
CA VAL A 79 -9.91 -14.85 -30.69
C VAL A 79 -9.88 -16.22 -30.04
N HIS A 80 -10.07 -16.27 -28.73
CA HIS A 80 -10.23 -17.49 -27.95
C HIS A 80 -11.65 -17.59 -27.42
N ALA A 81 -12.34 -18.70 -27.70
CA ALA A 81 -13.67 -18.99 -27.20
C ALA A 81 -13.60 -20.09 -26.13
N ALA A 82 -13.34 -19.70 -24.89
CA ALA A 82 -13.22 -20.64 -23.78
C ALA A 82 -14.62 -21.16 -23.37
N PRO A 83 -14.91 -22.47 -23.47
CA PRO A 83 -16.20 -23.01 -23.07
C PRO A 83 -16.47 -22.73 -21.58
N ASP A 84 -17.66 -22.23 -21.26
CA ASP A 84 -18.07 -21.95 -19.88
C ASP A 84 -19.59 -22.05 -19.68
N GLY A 85 -20.03 -23.10 -18.98
CA GLY A 85 -21.44 -23.42 -18.81
C GLY A 85 -22.14 -23.72 -20.13
N ASP A 86 -23.26 -23.03 -20.39
CA ASP A 86 -24.03 -23.11 -21.65
C ASP A 86 -23.56 -22.09 -22.70
N GLY A 87 -22.43 -21.43 -22.45
CA GLY A 87 -21.85 -20.42 -23.32
C GLY A 87 -20.33 -20.53 -23.44
N SER A 88 -19.70 -19.41 -23.78
CA SER A 88 -18.25 -19.28 -23.89
C SER A 88 -17.83 -17.90 -23.42
N TYR A 89 -16.72 -17.83 -22.69
CA TYR A 89 -16.01 -16.57 -22.49
C TYR A 89 -15.14 -16.30 -23.70
N LEU A 90 -15.42 -15.20 -24.40
CA LEU A 90 -14.75 -14.82 -25.62
C LEU A 90 -13.70 -13.77 -25.32
N THR A 91 -12.47 -14.01 -25.76
CA THR A 91 -11.36 -13.07 -25.61
C THR A 91 -10.83 -12.70 -26.99
N VAL A 92 -10.79 -11.41 -27.30
CA VAL A 92 -10.23 -10.86 -28.54
C VAL A 92 -8.92 -10.14 -28.21
N VAL A 93 -7.84 -10.53 -28.87
CA VAL A 93 -6.51 -9.90 -28.77
C VAL A 93 -6.07 -9.47 -30.15
N ALA A 94 -5.84 -8.17 -30.35
CA ALA A 94 -5.24 -7.63 -31.57
C ALA A 94 -3.83 -7.14 -31.26
N VAL A 95 -2.92 -7.40 -32.19
CA VAL A 95 -1.51 -7.03 -32.11
C VAL A 95 -1.16 -6.29 -33.38
N SER A 96 -0.48 -5.15 -33.28
CA SER A 96 0.00 -4.42 -34.46
C SER A 96 1.28 -3.64 -34.14
N THR A 97 1.96 -3.14 -35.16
CA THR A 97 3.03 -2.15 -34.99
C THR A 97 2.48 -0.75 -34.68
N ASP A 98 1.17 -0.55 -34.84
CA ASP A 98 0.45 0.69 -34.54
C ASP A 98 -0.67 0.44 -33.51
N ASP A 99 -0.69 1.23 -32.43
CA ASP A 99 -1.64 1.06 -31.34
C ASP A 99 -3.09 1.36 -31.77
N GLY A 100 -3.27 2.39 -32.60
CA GLY A 100 -4.58 2.74 -33.14
C GLY A 100 -5.17 1.62 -33.99
N GLU A 101 -4.37 0.99 -34.83
CA GLU A 101 -4.78 -0.16 -35.63
C GLU A 101 -5.09 -1.40 -34.76
N ALA A 102 -4.27 -1.68 -33.74
CA ALA A 102 -4.56 -2.76 -32.79
C ALA A 102 -5.92 -2.51 -32.09
N GLU A 103 -6.18 -1.28 -31.66
CA GLU A 103 -7.44 -0.93 -30.99
C GLU A 103 -8.64 -1.03 -31.94
N ARG A 104 -8.51 -0.49 -33.15
CA ARG A 104 -9.54 -0.55 -34.19
C ARG A 104 -9.92 -2.01 -34.48
N LEU A 105 -8.94 -2.87 -34.73
CA LEU A 105 -9.16 -4.29 -35.00
C LEU A 105 -9.79 -5.01 -33.81
N ARG A 106 -9.29 -4.80 -32.59
CA ARG A 106 -9.87 -5.37 -31.37
C ARG A 106 -11.34 -5.00 -31.24
N ASN A 107 -11.69 -3.72 -31.42
CA ASN A 107 -13.07 -3.25 -31.30
C ASN A 107 -13.98 -3.77 -32.42
N ALA A 108 -13.53 -3.70 -33.68
CA ALA A 108 -14.31 -4.12 -34.84
C ALA A 108 -14.58 -5.63 -34.83
N VAL A 109 -13.55 -6.45 -34.54
CA VAL A 109 -13.72 -7.91 -34.44
C VAL A 109 -14.59 -8.27 -33.24
N ARG A 110 -14.37 -7.66 -32.07
CA ARG A 110 -15.20 -7.89 -30.89
C ARG A 110 -16.67 -7.60 -31.15
N ALA A 111 -17.01 -6.44 -31.72
CA ALA A 111 -18.38 -6.06 -32.01
C ALA A 111 -19.09 -7.09 -32.91
N HIS A 112 -18.43 -7.54 -33.98
CA HIS A 112 -19.01 -8.54 -34.89
C HIS A 112 -19.14 -9.92 -34.25
N VAL A 113 -18.09 -10.40 -33.57
CA VAL A 113 -18.12 -11.72 -32.93
C VAL A 113 -19.21 -11.77 -31.85
N PHE A 114 -19.38 -10.69 -31.10
CA PHE A 114 -20.30 -10.66 -29.97
C PHE A 114 -21.75 -10.52 -30.44
N ASP A 115 -22.00 -9.59 -31.36
CA ASP A 115 -23.36 -9.11 -31.63
C ASP A 115 -23.78 -9.27 -33.11
N GLY A 116 -22.84 -9.61 -34.00
CA GLY A 116 -23.12 -9.86 -35.42
C GLY A 116 -23.99 -11.10 -35.66
N PRO A 117 -24.63 -11.22 -36.84
CA PRO A 117 -25.36 -12.43 -37.20
C PRO A 117 -24.41 -13.64 -37.29
N TYR A 118 -24.94 -14.85 -37.09
CA TYR A 118 -24.20 -16.09 -37.33
C TYR A 118 -24.51 -16.60 -38.73
N ASP A 119 -23.45 -16.84 -39.51
CA ASP A 119 -23.51 -17.50 -40.81
C ASP A 119 -22.67 -18.78 -40.74
N ASP A 120 -23.34 -19.94 -40.79
CA ASP A 120 -22.69 -21.25 -40.70
C ASP A 120 -22.05 -21.69 -42.03
N THR A 121 -22.24 -20.93 -43.11
CA THR A 121 -21.62 -21.17 -44.42
C THR A 121 -20.19 -20.63 -44.50
N ILE A 122 -19.78 -19.78 -43.55
CA ILE A 122 -18.43 -19.24 -43.49
C ILE A 122 -17.43 -20.38 -43.20
N PRO A 123 -16.43 -20.58 -44.07
CA PRO A 123 -15.48 -21.68 -43.90
C PRO A 123 -14.58 -21.47 -42.67
N HIS A 124 -14.00 -22.56 -42.16
CA HIS A 124 -13.04 -22.51 -41.05
C HIS A 124 -11.71 -21.83 -41.41
N GLU A 125 -11.40 -21.70 -42.69
CA GLU A 125 -10.25 -20.98 -43.22
C GLU A 125 -10.69 -20.13 -44.40
N LEU A 126 -10.24 -18.88 -44.44
CA LEU A 126 -10.58 -17.94 -45.49
C LEU A 126 -9.39 -17.04 -45.81
N ASP A 127 -9.01 -16.99 -47.08
CA ASP A 127 -8.01 -16.07 -47.61
C ASP A 127 -8.70 -14.93 -48.37
N SER A 128 -8.20 -13.70 -48.20
CA SER A 128 -8.56 -12.59 -49.07
C SER A 128 -8.03 -12.89 -50.47
N LYS A 129 -8.90 -12.83 -51.50
CA LYS A 129 -8.55 -13.17 -52.90
C LYS A 129 -7.51 -12.23 -53.55
N LYS A 130 -6.94 -11.27 -52.81
CA LYS A 130 -5.95 -10.31 -53.31
C LYS A 130 -4.55 -10.96 -53.33
N SER A 131 -4.20 -11.57 -54.45
CA SER A 131 -2.92 -12.25 -54.66
C SER A 131 -1.74 -11.28 -54.50
N GLY A 132 -0.91 -11.47 -53.46
CA GLY A 132 0.40 -10.81 -53.32
C GLY A 132 0.68 -10.13 -51.97
N ARG A 133 -0.33 -9.94 -51.11
CA ARG A 133 -0.12 -9.34 -49.78
C ARG A 133 0.74 -10.26 -48.91
N ARG A 134 1.73 -9.69 -48.21
CA ARG A 134 2.58 -10.41 -47.25
C ARG A 134 2.38 -9.82 -45.87
N SER A 135 2.25 -10.69 -44.86
CA SER A 135 2.20 -10.27 -43.47
C SER A 135 3.61 -9.94 -42.97
N THR A 136 3.82 -8.71 -42.55
CA THR A 136 4.91 -8.26 -41.68
C THR A 136 4.46 -8.09 -40.23
N ALA A 137 3.26 -8.58 -39.89
CA ALA A 137 2.74 -8.54 -38.54
C ALA A 137 3.70 -9.21 -37.53
N PRO A 138 3.74 -8.73 -36.29
CA PRO A 138 4.52 -9.34 -35.21
C PRO A 138 4.24 -10.84 -35.07
N ALA A 139 5.25 -11.61 -34.68
CA ALA A 139 5.09 -13.03 -34.46
C ALA A 139 4.25 -13.27 -33.20
N VAL A 140 3.00 -13.68 -33.39
CA VAL A 140 2.08 -13.99 -32.28
C VAL A 140 2.16 -15.47 -31.89
N ARG A 141 2.29 -15.73 -30.59
CA ARG A 141 2.28 -17.04 -29.94
C ARG A 141 1.25 -17.05 -28.83
N TYR A 142 0.67 -18.22 -28.59
CA TYR A 142 -0.38 -18.36 -27.60
C TYR A 142 -0.35 -19.70 -26.88
N ALA A 143 -1.00 -19.73 -25.73
CA ALA A 143 -1.38 -20.93 -25.00
C ALA A 143 -2.69 -20.68 -24.25
N ALA A 144 -3.55 -21.70 -24.14
CA ALA A 144 -4.62 -21.73 -23.16
C ALA A 144 -4.37 -22.85 -22.15
N LEU A 145 -4.58 -22.53 -20.88
CA LEU A 145 -4.42 -23.45 -19.76
C LEU A 145 -5.71 -23.47 -18.95
N GLN A 146 -6.01 -24.61 -18.33
CA GLN A 146 -7.02 -24.70 -17.29
C GLN A 146 -6.34 -25.05 -15.98
N LEU A 147 -6.40 -24.14 -15.01
CA LEU A 147 -5.67 -24.23 -13.74
C LEU A 147 -6.65 -24.19 -12.56
N ALA A 148 -6.17 -24.56 -11.37
CA ALA A 148 -6.89 -24.27 -10.14
C ALA A 148 -7.00 -22.74 -9.95
N ASP A 149 -8.15 -22.24 -9.50
CA ASP A 149 -8.34 -20.79 -9.30
C ASP A 149 -7.61 -20.30 -8.04
N LYS A 150 -6.31 -20.02 -8.21
CA LYS A 150 -5.43 -19.44 -7.19
C LYS A 150 -4.92 -18.09 -7.70
N SER A 151 -5.69 -17.03 -7.47
CA SER A 151 -5.40 -15.70 -8.03
C SER A 151 -4.04 -15.14 -7.63
N LEU A 152 -3.62 -15.34 -6.38
CA LEU A 152 -2.32 -14.87 -5.88
C LEU A 152 -1.16 -15.58 -6.59
N LEU A 153 -1.18 -16.92 -6.62
CA LEU A 153 -0.18 -17.72 -7.31
C LEU A 153 -0.12 -17.40 -8.81
N TYR A 154 -1.26 -17.23 -9.48
CA TYR A 154 -1.30 -16.80 -10.88
C TYR A 154 -0.54 -15.49 -11.07
N ARG A 155 -0.88 -14.45 -10.28
CA ARG A 155 -0.22 -13.14 -10.36
C ARG A 155 1.28 -13.26 -10.08
N ALA A 156 1.65 -14.06 -9.08
CA ALA A 156 3.03 -14.30 -8.69
C ALA A 156 3.86 -14.94 -9.81
N VAL A 157 3.36 -16.02 -10.40
CA VAL A 157 4.03 -16.74 -11.48
C VAL A 157 4.19 -15.85 -12.71
N VAL A 158 3.11 -15.17 -13.13
CA VAL A 158 3.15 -14.31 -14.32
C VAL A 158 4.09 -13.13 -14.12
N ARG A 159 3.92 -12.37 -13.05
CA ARG A 159 4.71 -11.15 -12.80
C ARG A 159 6.19 -11.47 -12.65
N SER A 160 6.54 -12.47 -11.84
CA SER A 160 7.94 -12.86 -11.65
C SER A 160 8.54 -13.43 -12.92
N GLY A 161 7.79 -14.24 -13.68
CA GLY A 161 8.23 -14.78 -14.97
C GLY A 161 8.51 -13.69 -16.02
N LEU A 162 7.64 -12.68 -16.12
CA LEU A 162 7.84 -11.53 -17.00
C LEU A 162 9.06 -10.71 -16.60
N ALA A 163 9.18 -10.36 -15.31
CA ALA A 163 10.30 -9.57 -14.80
C ALA A 163 11.65 -10.29 -14.97
N TYR A 164 11.69 -11.61 -14.73
CA TYR A 164 12.90 -12.43 -14.93
C TYR A 164 13.37 -12.46 -16.38
N ARG A 165 12.45 -12.25 -17.33
CA ARG A 165 12.75 -12.15 -18.76
C ARG A 165 12.94 -10.71 -19.24
N GLY A 166 13.02 -9.74 -18.31
CA GLY A 166 13.27 -8.34 -18.60
C GLY A 166 12.05 -7.56 -19.10
N LEU A 167 10.83 -8.05 -18.89
CA LEU A 167 9.60 -7.32 -19.23
C LEU A 167 9.11 -6.50 -18.04
N ASN A 168 8.75 -5.25 -18.30
CA ASN A 168 8.01 -4.42 -17.35
C ASN A 168 6.58 -4.92 -17.32
N SER A 169 6.10 -5.34 -16.14
CA SER A 169 4.74 -5.83 -15.98
C SER A 169 3.81 -4.73 -15.52
N ASP A 170 2.62 -4.70 -16.12
CA ASP A 170 1.52 -3.83 -15.76
C ASP A 170 0.28 -4.68 -15.44
N ILE A 171 -0.37 -4.37 -14.32
CA ILE A 171 -1.48 -5.17 -13.78
C ILE A 171 -2.74 -4.32 -13.88
N GLN A 172 -3.52 -4.59 -14.91
CA GLN A 172 -4.77 -3.89 -15.18
C GLN A 172 -5.91 -4.40 -14.29
N SER A 173 -5.89 -5.69 -13.93
CA SER A 173 -6.84 -6.27 -12.97
C SER A 173 -6.28 -7.53 -12.31
N ASP A 174 -7.05 -8.11 -11.37
CA ASP A 174 -6.69 -9.39 -10.76
C ASP A 174 -6.55 -10.55 -11.77
N GLY A 175 -7.14 -10.43 -12.97
CA GLY A 175 -7.08 -11.42 -14.03
C GLY A 175 -6.23 -11.02 -15.22
N LEU A 176 -5.91 -9.73 -15.42
CA LEU A 176 -5.27 -9.24 -16.65
C LEU A 176 -3.90 -8.61 -16.36
N ILE A 177 -2.86 -9.20 -16.94
CA ILE A 177 -1.47 -8.75 -16.77
C ILE A 177 -0.83 -8.57 -18.14
N PHE A 178 -0.26 -7.40 -18.36
CA PHE A 178 0.58 -7.09 -19.50
C PHE A 178 2.05 -7.13 -19.10
N GLY A 179 2.92 -7.48 -20.04
CA GLY A 179 4.36 -7.37 -19.93
C GLY A 179 4.92 -6.77 -21.20
N THR A 180 5.78 -5.78 -21.12
CA THR A 180 6.39 -5.14 -22.30
C THR A 180 7.89 -4.91 -22.10
N ASN A 181 8.67 -5.15 -23.14
CA ASN A 181 10.03 -4.62 -23.31
C ASN A 181 10.17 -4.06 -24.72
N GLU A 182 11.38 -3.76 -25.19
CA GLU A 182 11.62 -3.13 -26.49
C GLU A 182 11.15 -3.95 -27.70
N SER A 183 11.17 -5.29 -27.64
CA SER A 183 10.85 -6.17 -28.79
C SER A 183 9.57 -6.97 -28.61
N THR A 184 9.10 -7.11 -27.38
CA THR A 184 8.15 -8.14 -26.97
C THR A 184 7.08 -7.59 -26.06
N VAL A 185 5.87 -8.05 -26.29
CA VAL A 185 4.69 -7.79 -25.47
C VAL A 185 4.00 -9.11 -25.15
N ALA A 186 3.59 -9.27 -23.90
CA ALA A 186 2.83 -10.40 -23.41
C ALA A 186 1.55 -9.89 -22.78
N CYS A 187 0.44 -10.55 -23.05
CA CYS A 187 -0.84 -10.31 -22.44
C CYS A 187 -1.39 -11.63 -21.89
N LEU A 188 -1.70 -11.65 -20.60
CA LEU A 188 -2.20 -12.83 -19.93
C LEU A 188 -3.53 -12.50 -19.26
N GLU A 189 -4.55 -13.32 -19.52
CA GLU A 189 -5.87 -13.19 -18.93
C GLU A 189 -6.26 -14.46 -18.19
N ARG A 190 -6.67 -14.32 -16.94
CA ARG A 190 -7.32 -15.34 -16.13
C ARG A 190 -8.80 -15.04 -16.03
N THR A 191 -9.63 -15.97 -16.48
CA THR A 191 -11.08 -15.93 -16.34
C THR A 191 -11.55 -17.09 -15.47
N ARG A 192 -12.49 -16.83 -14.57
CA ARG A 192 -13.11 -17.89 -13.76
C ARG A 192 -14.11 -18.64 -14.62
N SER A 193 -14.08 -19.97 -14.57
CA SER A 193 -15.15 -20.81 -15.13
C SER A 193 -16.18 -21.15 -14.06
N ALA A 194 -17.41 -21.45 -14.49
CA ALA A 194 -18.49 -21.98 -13.65
C ALA A 194 -18.10 -23.28 -12.93
N THR A 195 -17.10 -24.00 -13.42
CA THR A 195 -16.57 -25.23 -12.82
C THR A 195 -15.59 -25.01 -11.66
N GLY A 196 -15.35 -23.76 -11.24
CA GLY A 196 -14.41 -23.42 -10.17
C GLY A 196 -12.94 -23.54 -10.58
N LYS A 197 -12.67 -23.73 -11.87
CA LYS A 197 -11.32 -23.64 -12.46
C LYS A 197 -11.09 -22.25 -13.04
N ALA A 198 -9.85 -21.95 -13.36
CA ALA A 198 -9.47 -20.74 -14.08
C ALA A 198 -9.01 -21.11 -15.49
N ASN A 199 -9.58 -20.46 -16.51
CA ASN A 199 -9.04 -20.49 -17.86
C ASN A 199 -7.99 -19.38 -17.95
N VAL A 200 -6.78 -19.71 -18.37
CA VAL A 200 -5.69 -18.75 -18.57
C VAL A 200 -5.33 -18.70 -20.04
N LEU A 201 -5.51 -17.54 -20.67
CA LEU A 201 -4.99 -17.24 -22.00
C LEU A 201 -3.65 -16.53 -21.86
N ILE A 202 -2.65 -17.00 -22.61
CA ILE A 202 -1.36 -16.35 -22.78
C ILE A 202 -1.25 -15.97 -24.24
N VAL A 203 -1.02 -14.70 -24.55
CA VAL A 203 -0.66 -14.22 -25.88
C VAL A 203 0.64 -13.45 -25.77
N VAL A 204 1.63 -13.86 -26.56
CA VAL A 204 2.94 -13.18 -26.66
C VAL A 204 3.14 -12.78 -28.10
N ALA A 205 3.49 -11.51 -28.32
CA ALA A 205 3.90 -11.02 -29.62
C ALA A 205 5.30 -10.42 -29.54
N SER A 206 6.12 -10.69 -30.56
CA SER A 206 7.46 -10.13 -30.65
C SER A 206 7.81 -9.86 -32.11
N SER A 207 8.73 -8.92 -32.33
CA SER A 207 9.41 -8.77 -33.63
C SER A 207 10.28 -9.99 -33.97
N LYS A 208 10.61 -10.83 -32.98
CA LYS A 208 11.39 -12.07 -33.14
C LYS A 208 10.57 -13.29 -32.76
N LYS A 209 10.42 -14.21 -33.71
CA LYS A 209 9.57 -15.39 -33.61
C LYS A 209 9.97 -16.30 -32.44
N GLU A 210 11.27 -16.46 -32.24
CA GLU A 210 11.88 -17.31 -31.22
C GLU A 210 11.63 -16.73 -29.82
N GLU A 211 11.83 -15.42 -29.63
CA GLU A 211 11.56 -14.73 -28.35
C GLU A 211 10.09 -14.91 -27.91
N ALA A 212 9.13 -14.73 -28.84
CA ALA A 212 7.72 -14.94 -28.53
C ALA A 212 7.40 -16.40 -28.17
N THR A 213 8.08 -17.35 -28.80
CA THR A 213 7.86 -18.79 -28.58
C THR A 213 8.40 -19.18 -27.21
N ASP A 214 9.66 -18.84 -26.93
CA ASP A 214 10.36 -19.14 -25.68
C ASP A 214 9.67 -18.52 -24.47
N LEU A 215 9.24 -17.25 -24.57
CA LEU A 215 8.53 -16.58 -23.48
C LEU A 215 7.17 -17.23 -23.22
N ARG A 216 6.39 -17.53 -24.27
CA ARG A 216 5.09 -18.20 -24.15
C ARG A 216 5.22 -19.56 -23.50
N ASP A 217 6.18 -20.38 -23.96
CA ASP A 217 6.38 -21.73 -23.44
C ASP A 217 6.86 -21.71 -21.98
N ALA A 218 7.81 -20.83 -21.64
CA ALA A 218 8.26 -20.65 -20.27
C ALA A 218 7.13 -20.19 -19.33
N LEU A 219 6.31 -19.22 -19.73
CA LEU A 219 5.16 -18.78 -18.93
C LEU A 219 4.13 -19.89 -18.75
N ALA A 220 3.85 -20.66 -19.81
CA ALA A 220 2.90 -21.75 -19.74
C ALA A 220 3.39 -22.89 -18.82
N GLU A 221 4.67 -23.26 -18.92
CA GLU A 221 5.28 -24.26 -18.04
C GLU A 221 5.27 -23.79 -16.59
N ASN A 222 5.69 -22.54 -16.34
CA ASN A 222 5.70 -21.97 -15.00
C ASN A 222 4.30 -21.95 -14.38
N LEU A 223 3.27 -21.59 -15.15
CA LEU A 223 1.89 -21.59 -14.68
C LEU A 223 1.36 -22.98 -14.36
N LYS A 224 1.69 -23.99 -15.17
CA LYS A 224 1.34 -25.39 -14.89
C LYS A 224 2.02 -25.90 -13.63
N GLY A 225 3.30 -25.56 -13.44
CA GLY A 225 4.10 -26.01 -12.30
C GLY A 225 3.96 -25.15 -11.03
N GLY A 226 3.29 -23.99 -11.11
CA GLY A 226 3.33 -23.00 -10.03
C GLY A 226 4.74 -22.46 -9.75
N LYS A 227 5.62 -22.45 -10.76
CA LYS A 227 7.04 -22.11 -10.63
C LYS A 227 7.23 -20.59 -10.67
N LEU A 228 7.76 -20.04 -9.59
CA LEU A 228 8.13 -18.63 -9.50
C LEU A 228 9.56 -18.42 -10.00
N ALA A 229 9.91 -17.20 -10.43
CA ALA A 229 11.29 -16.85 -10.74
C ALA A 229 12.24 -17.15 -9.57
N PRO A 230 13.50 -17.54 -9.83
CA PRO A 230 14.47 -17.86 -8.79
C PRO A 230 14.89 -16.63 -7.98
N VAL A 231 14.82 -15.43 -8.58
CA VAL A 231 15.13 -14.15 -7.95
C VAL A 231 14.00 -13.17 -8.20
N VAL A 232 13.58 -12.46 -7.16
CA VAL A 232 12.63 -11.35 -7.24
C VAL A 232 13.16 -10.20 -6.42
N SER A 233 13.15 -8.99 -6.98
CA SER A 233 13.47 -7.76 -6.26
C SER A 233 12.42 -6.69 -6.51
N LEU A 234 11.87 -6.16 -5.43
CA LEU A 234 10.97 -5.01 -5.38
C LEU A 234 11.71 -3.74 -4.90
N CYS A 235 13.04 -3.75 -4.87
CA CYS A 235 13.83 -2.61 -4.37
C CYS A 235 13.54 -1.31 -5.14
N LYS A 236 13.23 -1.39 -6.43
CA LYS A 236 12.83 -0.25 -7.26
C LYS A 236 11.53 0.43 -6.81
N ASP A 237 10.66 -0.32 -6.12
CA ASP A 237 9.36 0.15 -5.65
C ASP A 237 9.47 0.84 -4.27
N GLN A 238 10.67 0.87 -3.67
CA GLN A 238 10.88 1.40 -2.33
C GLN A 238 11.32 2.87 -2.32
N THR A 239 10.98 3.57 -1.23
CA THR A 239 11.60 4.83 -0.81
C THR A 239 13.00 4.59 -0.22
N ALA A 240 13.72 5.66 0.12
CA ALA A 240 15.02 5.58 0.77
C ALA A 240 14.99 4.75 2.08
N ILE A 241 16.14 4.16 2.42
CA ILE A 241 16.35 3.46 3.70
C ILE A 241 16.36 4.51 4.82
N ARG A 242 15.70 4.21 5.94
CA ARG A 242 15.58 5.10 7.09
C ARG A 242 16.30 4.51 8.31
N ASP A 243 16.47 5.36 9.32
CA ASP A 243 17.07 4.98 10.60
C ASP A 243 16.10 5.31 11.74
N GLN A 244 15.78 4.29 12.53
CA GLN A 244 14.93 4.40 13.70
C GLN A 244 15.70 4.90 14.93
N ALA A 245 17.03 4.95 14.89
CA ALA A 245 17.89 5.27 16.02
C ALA A 245 17.57 4.40 17.27
N ALA A 246 17.84 4.91 18.47
CA ALA A 246 17.68 4.17 19.72
C ALA A 246 16.25 4.21 20.32
N ARG A 247 15.18 4.15 19.49
CA ARG A 247 13.78 4.33 19.94
C ARG A 247 12.91 3.07 19.99
N ASP A 248 13.44 1.90 19.59
CA ASP A 248 12.69 0.64 19.52
C ASP A 248 11.36 0.75 18.73
N VAL A 249 11.35 1.56 17.68
CA VAL A 249 10.17 1.84 16.82
C VAL A 249 10.19 1.02 15.52
N CYS A 250 10.90 -0.11 15.51
CA CYS A 250 10.91 -1.03 14.36
C CYS A 250 9.52 -1.52 13.92
N PRO A 251 8.45 -1.59 14.74
CA PRO A 251 7.15 -2.02 14.22
C PRO A 251 6.48 -1.05 13.23
N TYR A 252 6.95 0.19 13.17
CA TYR A 252 6.29 1.27 12.42
C TYR A 252 6.94 1.52 11.05
N PHE A 253 8.27 1.47 10.97
CA PHE A 253 9.01 1.76 9.74
C PHE A 253 8.71 0.78 8.59
N PRO A 254 8.71 -0.55 8.80
CA PRO A 254 8.35 -1.53 7.77
C PRO A 254 6.91 -1.39 7.29
N ALA A 255 5.97 -1.11 8.20
CA ALA A 255 4.57 -0.91 7.84
C ALA A 255 4.38 0.34 6.96
N VAL A 256 5.09 1.43 7.30
CA VAL A 256 5.10 2.66 6.50
C VAL A 256 5.77 2.44 5.13
N ALA A 257 6.92 1.76 5.09
CA ALA A 257 7.59 1.45 3.83
C ALA A 257 6.74 0.53 2.92
N ALA A 258 6.04 -0.45 3.48
CA ALA A 258 5.07 -1.27 2.75
C ALA A 258 3.93 -0.42 2.18
N LEU A 259 3.42 0.54 2.95
CA LEU A 259 2.34 1.44 2.53
C LEU A 259 2.78 2.38 1.40
N GLU A 260 3.99 2.93 1.49
CA GLU A 260 4.59 3.75 0.43
C GLU A 260 4.72 2.98 -0.88
N ALA A 261 5.25 1.76 -0.83
CA ALA A 261 5.38 0.91 -2.00
C ALA A 261 4.01 0.53 -2.59
N ALA A 262 3.02 0.29 -1.73
CA ALA A 262 1.65 0.01 -2.14
C ALA A 262 0.99 1.21 -2.85
N TYR A 263 1.20 2.45 -2.37
CA TYR A 263 0.75 3.65 -3.08
C TYR A 263 1.50 3.88 -4.39
N ARG A 264 2.82 3.62 -4.44
CA ARG A 264 3.59 3.78 -5.68
C ARG A 264 3.05 2.90 -6.80
N ARG A 265 2.59 1.69 -6.49
CA ARG A 265 1.93 0.79 -7.46
C ARG A 265 0.61 1.35 -8.02
N THR A 266 -0.01 2.31 -7.34
CA THR A 266 -1.20 3.04 -7.83
C THR A 266 -0.84 4.33 -8.60
N GLY A 267 0.44 4.57 -8.85
CA GLY A 267 0.94 5.81 -9.47
C GLY A 267 1.11 6.98 -8.48
N VAL A 268 0.98 6.74 -7.18
CA VAL A 268 1.12 7.77 -6.15
C VAL A 268 2.48 7.66 -5.47
N GLU A 269 3.39 8.58 -5.79
CA GLU A 269 4.66 8.69 -5.09
C GLU A 269 4.49 9.46 -3.77
N VAL A 270 4.93 8.86 -2.67
CA VAL A 270 4.79 9.46 -1.34
C VAL A 270 5.93 9.03 -0.41
N ASP A 271 6.30 9.96 0.48
CA ASP A 271 7.21 9.76 1.61
C ASP A 271 6.41 10.02 2.89
N LEU A 272 6.11 8.98 3.67
CA LEU A 272 5.12 8.97 4.76
C LEU A 272 5.78 9.03 6.15
N SER A 273 5.09 9.70 7.09
CA SER A 273 5.58 9.91 8.45
C SER A 273 5.43 8.67 9.33
N ALA A 274 6.55 8.02 9.66
CA ALA A 274 6.58 7.02 10.74
C ALA A 274 6.26 7.63 12.10
N GLU A 275 6.66 8.88 12.36
CA GLU A 275 6.35 9.60 13.60
C GLU A 275 4.84 9.78 13.79
N HIS A 276 4.09 10.05 12.72
CA HIS A 276 2.64 10.15 12.81
C HIS A 276 2.00 8.79 13.14
N LEU A 277 2.51 7.69 12.57
CA LEU A 277 2.03 6.36 12.92
C LEU A 277 2.33 6.01 14.39
N ILE A 278 3.54 6.32 14.88
CA ILE A 278 3.91 6.14 16.29
C ILE A 278 3.00 6.96 17.19
N TRP A 279 2.75 8.22 16.82
CA TRP A 279 1.84 9.11 17.54
C TRP A 279 0.43 8.53 17.58
N LEU A 280 -0.16 8.17 16.42
CA LEU A 280 -1.49 7.59 16.32
C LEU A 280 -1.62 6.36 17.19
N ARG A 281 -0.71 5.38 17.01
CA ARG A 281 -0.69 4.17 17.82
C ARG A 281 -0.74 4.54 19.28
N ASN A 282 0.14 5.41 19.77
CA ASN A 282 0.25 5.71 21.19
C ASN A 282 -0.94 6.50 21.74
N VAL A 283 -1.48 7.47 21.01
CA VAL A 283 -2.62 8.27 21.51
C VAL A 283 -3.95 7.54 21.42
N THR A 284 -4.07 6.56 20.52
CA THR A 284 -5.27 5.76 20.34
C THR A 284 -5.19 4.39 21.02
N SER A 285 -4.01 3.97 21.47
CA SER A 285 -3.82 2.71 22.20
C SER A 285 -4.27 2.85 23.65
N GLY A 286 -4.66 1.72 24.24
CA GLY A 286 -5.15 1.61 25.61
C GLY A 286 -6.63 1.25 25.67
N GLY A 287 -7.18 1.19 26.87
CA GLY A 287 -8.53 0.69 27.13
C GLY A 287 -9.23 1.52 28.18
N ASP A 288 -10.55 1.33 28.32
CA ASP A 288 -11.36 2.05 29.30
C ASP A 288 -10.77 1.89 30.71
N ARG A 289 -10.40 3.03 31.29
CA ARG A 289 -10.09 3.11 32.69
C ARG A 289 -11.26 3.87 33.29
N GLY A 290 -12.11 3.17 34.04
CA GLY A 290 -13.27 3.75 34.75
C GLY A 290 -12.92 4.88 35.73
N ASN A 291 -11.63 5.24 35.85
CA ASN A 291 -11.11 6.38 36.59
C ASN A 291 -10.58 7.47 35.65
N ARG A 292 -11.06 8.71 35.83
CA ARG A 292 -10.67 9.88 35.03
C ARG A 292 -9.21 10.31 35.18
N THR A 293 -8.57 9.98 36.30
CA THR A 293 -7.19 10.40 36.60
C THR A 293 -6.14 9.47 36.00
N VAL A 294 -6.55 8.29 35.53
CA VAL A 294 -5.65 7.28 34.95
C VAL A 294 -5.56 7.48 33.45
N ALA A 295 -4.35 7.40 32.91
CA ALA A 295 -4.16 7.39 31.46
C ALA A 295 -4.88 6.21 30.79
N GLU A 296 -5.63 6.53 29.75
CA GLU A 296 -6.23 5.61 28.77
C GLU A 296 -5.34 5.46 27.54
N ASN A 297 -4.27 6.24 27.41
CA ASN A 297 -3.34 6.18 26.29
C ASN A 297 -1.86 6.24 26.70
N LEU A 298 -0.99 6.18 25.69
CA LEU A 298 0.46 6.18 25.84
C LEU A 298 1.05 7.54 25.50
N ILE A 299 2.25 7.80 26.03
CA ILE A 299 3.09 8.89 25.53
C ILE A 299 3.44 8.65 24.06
N SER A 300 3.31 9.69 23.23
CA SER A 300 3.43 9.57 21.78
C SER A 300 4.83 9.18 21.29
N THR A 301 5.83 9.13 22.16
CA THR A 301 7.21 8.81 21.80
C THR A 301 7.59 7.35 22.07
N LEU A 302 6.73 6.58 22.73
CA LEU A 302 7.01 5.21 23.12
C LEU A 302 7.16 4.29 21.90
N GLY A 303 8.22 3.48 21.92
CA GLY A 303 8.43 2.39 20.97
C GLY A 303 7.62 1.13 21.28
N GLY A 304 8.05 0.02 20.69
CA GLY A 304 7.43 -1.29 20.81
C GLY A 304 6.11 -1.42 20.06
N GLY A 305 5.53 -2.62 20.10
CA GLY A 305 4.35 -3.00 19.34
C GLY A 305 4.59 -4.22 18.45
N GLY A 306 3.64 -4.49 17.56
CA GLY A 306 3.71 -5.59 16.61
C GLY A 306 3.02 -5.21 15.30
N LEU A 307 3.12 -6.10 14.31
CA LEU A 307 2.59 -5.85 12.97
C LEU A 307 1.08 -5.65 12.99
N ALA A 308 0.37 -6.49 13.75
CA ALA A 308 -1.08 -6.39 13.87
C ALA A 308 -1.53 -5.02 14.40
N THR A 309 -0.75 -4.42 15.30
CA THR A 309 -1.03 -3.07 15.81
C THR A 309 -0.81 -2.02 14.73
N SER A 310 0.33 -2.04 14.03
CA SER A 310 0.65 -1.07 12.98
C SER A 310 -0.36 -1.12 11.83
N PHE A 311 -0.71 -2.32 11.35
CA PHE A 311 -1.71 -2.49 10.30
C PHE A 311 -3.13 -2.12 10.77
N GLY A 312 -3.49 -2.47 12.01
CA GLY A 312 -4.77 -2.05 12.60
C GLY A 312 -4.92 -0.53 12.62
N VAL A 313 -3.91 0.18 13.12
CA VAL A 313 -3.93 1.66 13.14
C VAL A 313 -4.02 2.23 11.73
N LEU A 314 -3.27 1.70 10.76
CA LEU A 314 -3.31 2.17 9.37
C LEU A 314 -4.62 1.85 8.64
N ARG A 315 -5.43 0.91 9.13
CA ARG A 315 -6.78 0.67 8.62
C ARG A 315 -7.79 1.66 9.20
N ASP A 316 -7.67 1.97 10.48
CA ASP A 316 -8.61 2.84 11.19
C ASP A 316 -8.29 4.34 11.03
N TYR A 317 -7.03 4.65 10.74
CA TYR A 317 -6.49 6.00 10.63
C TYR A 317 -5.59 6.15 9.41
N ALA A 318 -5.54 7.36 8.86
CA ALA A 318 -4.58 7.76 7.86
C ALA A 318 -3.35 8.43 8.50
N ILE A 319 -2.21 8.32 7.83
CA ILE A 319 -0.99 9.06 8.20
C ILE A 319 -0.69 10.16 7.19
N CYS A 320 0.19 11.08 7.57
CA CYS A 320 0.60 12.22 6.77
C CYS A 320 1.94 11.98 6.07
N PRO A 321 2.31 12.82 5.09
CA PRO A 321 3.67 12.90 4.57
C PRO A 321 4.71 13.17 5.67
N ALA A 322 5.92 12.65 5.49
CA ALA A 322 7.05 12.82 6.42
C ALA A 322 7.44 14.28 6.60
N LYS A 323 7.32 15.12 5.57
CA LYS A 323 7.58 16.57 5.66
C LYS A 323 6.68 17.31 6.65
N ASP A 324 5.46 16.81 6.88
CA ASP A 324 4.47 17.46 7.74
C ASP A 324 4.62 17.05 9.21
N LEU A 325 5.22 15.88 9.46
CA LEU A 325 5.67 15.44 10.77
C LEU A 325 6.96 14.60 10.65
N PRO A 326 8.14 15.25 10.61
CA PRO A 326 9.40 14.54 10.43
C PRO A 326 9.71 13.59 11.59
N TYR A 327 10.42 12.50 11.28
CA TYR A 327 10.86 11.56 12.29
C TYR A 327 11.84 12.20 13.27
N ARG A 328 11.71 11.86 14.56
CA ARG A 328 12.57 12.35 15.64
C ARG A 328 13.33 11.19 16.27
N GLY A 329 14.52 10.94 15.75
CA GLY A 329 15.41 9.87 16.22
C GLY A 329 16.49 10.35 17.21
N ASP A 330 16.43 11.59 17.71
CA ASP A 330 17.47 12.11 18.60
C ASP A 330 17.51 11.38 19.96
N ASP A 331 18.69 11.36 20.58
CA ASP A 331 18.94 10.72 21.88
C ASP A 331 18.04 11.25 23.00
N ALA A 332 17.60 12.51 22.90
CA ALA A 332 16.75 13.12 23.91
C ALA A 332 15.35 12.48 23.91
N VAL A 333 14.84 12.08 22.74
CA VAL A 333 13.58 11.33 22.62
C VAL A 333 13.76 9.88 23.09
N ALA A 334 14.90 9.24 22.77
CA ALA A 334 15.21 7.85 23.11
C ALA A 334 15.25 7.58 24.62
N LYS A 335 15.76 8.53 25.41
CA LYS A 335 15.86 8.42 26.88
C LYS A 335 14.57 8.87 27.57
N ILE A 336 13.49 8.14 27.36
CA ILE A 336 12.16 8.43 27.94
C ILE A 336 12.28 8.64 29.45
N GLY A 337 11.76 9.77 29.93
CA GLY A 337 11.73 10.11 31.36
C GLY A 337 13.06 10.58 31.97
N GLN A 338 14.18 10.49 31.24
CA GLN A 338 15.51 10.84 31.75
C GLN A 338 16.09 12.14 31.17
N SER A 339 15.58 12.61 30.03
CA SER A 339 16.05 13.85 29.40
C SER A 339 15.24 15.08 29.85
N ASP A 340 15.88 16.25 29.84
CA ASP A 340 15.23 17.55 30.16
C ASP A 340 14.03 17.86 29.25
N PHE A 341 14.00 17.20 28.09
CA PHE A 341 12.90 17.21 27.14
C PHE A 341 11.54 16.83 27.76
N TYR A 342 11.52 15.89 28.71
CA TYR A 342 10.31 15.42 29.39
C TYR A 342 10.02 16.18 30.69
N LYS A 343 11.04 16.71 31.37
CA LYS A 343 10.91 17.43 32.66
C LYS A 343 9.97 18.64 32.58
N GLY A 344 10.01 19.38 31.47
CA GLY A 344 9.12 20.55 31.27
C GLY A 344 7.62 20.20 31.18
N TRP A 345 7.27 18.91 31.22
CA TRP A 345 5.93 18.39 31.03
C TRP A 345 5.39 17.60 32.21
N GLY A 346 6.18 17.34 33.25
CA GLY A 346 5.78 16.42 34.32
C GLY A 346 5.79 14.96 33.86
N LEU A 347 6.70 14.64 32.93
CA LEU A 347 6.87 13.31 32.34
C LEU A 347 8.23 12.69 32.68
N GLU A 348 9.00 13.36 33.54
CA GLU A 348 10.12 12.76 34.25
C GLU A 348 9.62 11.52 35.02
N ASN A 349 10.29 10.39 34.85
CA ASN A 349 9.86 9.10 35.41
C ASN A 349 8.55 8.53 34.83
N TYR A 350 8.17 8.90 33.59
CA TYR A 350 7.11 8.15 32.91
C TYR A 350 7.48 6.67 32.83
N ASP A 351 6.63 5.83 33.41
CA ASP A 351 6.66 4.38 33.27
C ASP A 351 5.27 3.92 32.85
N TRP A 352 5.21 3.05 31.84
CA TRP A 352 3.96 2.45 31.43
C TRP A 352 3.30 1.61 32.53
N SER A 353 4.08 0.97 33.40
CA SER A 353 3.55 0.18 34.51
C SER A 353 2.80 1.05 35.54
N THR A 354 3.16 2.33 35.60
CA THR A 354 2.61 3.32 36.53
C THR A 354 2.03 4.48 35.72
N PRO A 355 0.85 4.30 35.09
CA PRO A 355 0.32 5.25 34.13
C PRO A 355 0.14 6.63 34.77
N GLN A 356 0.78 7.60 34.12
CA GLN A 356 0.69 9.02 34.47
C GLN A 356 -0.73 9.56 34.29
N SER A 357 -0.93 10.80 34.70
CA SER A 357 -2.19 11.50 34.47
C SER A 357 -2.53 11.63 32.99
N GLN A 358 -3.78 11.35 32.63
CA GLN A 358 -4.28 11.59 31.28
C GLN A 358 -4.14 13.07 30.87
N PHE A 359 -4.30 14.01 31.81
CA PHE A 359 -4.11 15.44 31.56
C PHE A 359 -2.69 15.72 31.06
N VAL A 360 -1.68 15.16 31.75
CA VAL A 360 -0.27 15.34 31.40
C VAL A 360 0.03 14.74 30.03
N LEU A 361 -0.47 13.55 29.74
CA LEU A 361 -0.30 12.92 28.43
C LEU A 361 -1.00 13.69 27.32
N ASN A 362 -2.24 14.15 27.50
CA ASN A 362 -2.93 14.96 26.50
C ASN A 362 -2.18 16.27 26.24
N ARG A 363 -1.69 16.92 27.30
CA ARG A 363 -0.90 18.15 27.21
C ARG A 363 0.37 17.95 26.37
N TRP A 364 1.03 16.81 26.50
CA TRP A 364 2.19 16.46 25.68
C TRP A 364 1.80 16.03 24.26
N ASN A 365 0.97 14.99 24.14
CA ASN A 365 0.60 14.34 22.88
C ASN A 365 -0.05 15.33 21.90
N LEU A 366 -0.82 16.29 22.40
CA LEU A 366 -1.54 17.27 21.58
C LEU A 366 -0.83 18.62 21.48
N ASP A 367 0.44 18.73 21.89
CA ASP A 367 1.21 19.95 21.63
C ASP A 367 1.36 20.16 20.11
N PRO A 368 1.20 21.38 19.57
CA PRO A 368 1.35 21.64 18.14
C PRO A 368 2.73 21.30 17.57
N ARG A 369 3.77 21.23 18.41
CA ARG A 369 5.10 20.74 17.99
C ARG A 369 5.16 19.22 17.96
N ARG A 370 4.19 18.49 18.49
CA ARG A 370 4.07 17.02 18.40
C ARG A 370 3.10 16.60 17.32
N LEU A 371 1.97 17.30 17.24
CA LEU A 371 0.94 17.09 16.23
C LEU A 371 0.60 18.43 15.58
N PRO A 372 1.40 18.89 14.60
CA PRO A 372 1.13 20.13 13.90
C PRO A 372 -0.17 20.03 13.10
N GLN A 373 -0.81 21.18 12.84
CA GLN A 373 -2.01 21.23 12.00
C GLN A 373 -1.79 20.61 10.61
N ALA A 374 -0.62 20.84 10.00
CA ALA A 374 -0.26 20.28 8.71
C ALA A 374 -0.40 18.76 8.69
N ALA A 375 0.16 18.06 9.69
CA ALA A 375 0.09 16.61 9.80
C ALA A 375 -1.36 16.09 9.89
N ARG A 376 -2.24 16.82 10.57
CA ARG A 376 -3.67 16.44 10.65
C ARG A 376 -4.41 16.70 9.33
N ALA A 377 -4.14 17.84 8.70
CA ALA A 377 -4.79 18.25 7.47
C ALA A 377 -4.40 17.37 6.27
N SER A 378 -3.16 16.89 6.23
CA SER A 378 -2.61 16.06 5.15
C SER A 378 -2.67 14.56 5.40
N ALA A 379 -3.27 14.12 6.52
CA ALA A 379 -3.49 12.71 6.83
C ALA A 379 -4.55 12.10 5.91
N LYS A 380 -4.10 11.36 4.89
CA LYS A 380 -4.98 10.71 3.91
C LYS A 380 -4.47 9.38 3.37
N TYR A 381 -3.34 8.90 3.89
CA TYR A 381 -2.70 7.68 3.43
C TYR A 381 -2.93 6.54 4.43
N GLY A 382 -3.56 5.45 4.00
CA GLY A 382 -3.86 4.32 4.88
C GLY A 382 -4.14 3.03 4.11
N ILE A 383 -4.40 1.96 4.85
CA ILE A 383 -4.65 0.61 4.33
C ILE A 383 -6.15 0.42 4.14
N ASP A 384 -6.56 -0.08 2.97
CA ASP A 384 -7.94 -0.54 2.79
C ASP A 384 -8.06 -2.02 3.22
N GLU A 385 -7.28 -2.89 2.57
CA GLU A 385 -7.18 -4.31 2.92
C GLU A 385 -5.73 -4.73 3.19
N CYS A 386 -5.51 -5.50 4.26
CA CYS A 386 -4.27 -6.20 4.54
C CYS A 386 -4.54 -7.66 4.93
N VAL A 387 -3.51 -8.50 4.82
CA VAL A 387 -3.55 -9.91 5.21
C VAL A 387 -2.49 -10.17 6.26
N MET A 388 -2.91 -10.74 7.40
CA MET A 388 -2.02 -11.34 8.39
C MET A 388 -1.85 -12.81 8.03
N LEU A 389 -0.61 -13.29 7.96
CA LEU A 389 -0.33 -14.70 7.70
C LEU A 389 -0.69 -15.54 8.92
N SER A 390 -1.16 -16.76 8.67
CA SER A 390 -1.31 -17.76 9.72
C SER A 390 0.07 -18.07 10.32
N ALA A 391 0.10 -18.55 11.58
CA ALA A 391 1.36 -18.96 12.21
C ALA A 391 2.11 -20.03 11.40
N GLY A 392 1.39 -20.88 10.66
CA GLY A 392 2.01 -21.86 9.76
C GLY A 392 2.60 -21.22 8.50
N ASP A 393 1.86 -20.32 7.85
CA ASP A 393 2.35 -19.67 6.63
C ASP A 393 3.47 -18.65 6.91
N ALA A 394 3.51 -18.04 8.10
CA ALA A 394 4.60 -17.17 8.54
C ALA A 394 5.96 -17.90 8.61
N LYS A 395 5.96 -19.23 8.69
CA LYS A 395 7.16 -20.08 8.75
C LYS A 395 7.54 -20.71 7.41
N ARG A 396 6.84 -20.38 6.32
CA ARG A 396 7.00 -21.03 5.02
C ARG A 396 7.63 -20.08 4.00
N PRO A 397 8.89 -20.25 3.60
CA PRO A 397 9.55 -19.39 2.63
C PRO A 397 8.76 -19.22 1.32
N GLU A 398 8.14 -20.28 0.86
CA GLU A 398 7.36 -20.39 -0.39
C GLU A 398 6.15 -19.45 -0.35
N LYS A 399 5.61 -19.17 0.85
CA LYS A 399 4.53 -18.20 1.03
C LYS A 399 5.03 -16.77 0.89
N PHE A 400 6.21 -16.47 1.44
CA PHE A 400 6.85 -15.17 1.26
C PHE A 400 7.18 -14.96 -0.23
N GLU A 401 7.78 -15.96 -0.87
CA GLU A 401 8.09 -15.93 -2.30
C GLU A 401 6.84 -15.70 -3.16
N GLU A 402 5.73 -16.41 -2.90
CA GLU A 402 4.45 -16.23 -3.60
C GLU A 402 3.95 -14.77 -3.48
N ILE A 403 4.02 -14.18 -2.28
CA ILE A 403 3.56 -12.82 -2.03
C ILE A 403 4.49 -11.80 -2.72
N LEU A 404 5.81 -11.94 -2.57
CA LEU A 404 6.82 -11.06 -3.16
C LEU A 404 6.77 -11.09 -4.69
N ALA A 405 6.68 -12.29 -5.28
CA ALA A 405 6.52 -12.46 -6.71
C ALA A 405 5.23 -11.80 -7.22
N SER A 406 4.16 -11.75 -6.41
CA SER A 406 2.91 -11.03 -6.75
C SER A 406 3.05 -9.51 -6.75
N GLY A 407 4.18 -8.97 -6.27
CA GLY A 407 4.47 -7.55 -6.17
C GLY A 407 4.01 -6.89 -4.90
N ARG A 408 4.05 -7.64 -3.80
CA ARG A 408 3.69 -7.15 -2.49
C ARG A 408 4.81 -7.48 -1.52
N GLU A 409 5.22 -6.48 -0.76
CA GLU A 409 6.21 -6.61 0.29
C GLU A 409 5.60 -7.32 1.50
N VAL A 410 6.42 -8.04 2.25
CA VAL A 410 5.99 -8.75 3.47
C VAL A 410 6.65 -8.11 4.66
N VAL A 411 5.85 -7.52 5.55
CA VAL A 411 6.35 -7.14 6.88
C VAL A 411 6.41 -8.40 7.71
N PHE A 412 7.52 -8.62 8.40
CA PHE A 412 7.71 -9.80 9.24
C PHE A 412 8.53 -9.46 10.47
N ASN A 413 8.39 -10.28 11.50
CA ASN A 413 9.25 -10.20 12.67
C ASN A 413 10.32 -11.29 12.66
N ILE A 414 11.45 -10.98 13.28
CA ILE A 414 12.53 -11.90 13.60
C ILE A 414 12.91 -11.76 15.07
N ARG A 415 13.58 -12.79 15.61
CA ARG A 415 14.29 -12.71 16.88
C ARG A 415 15.75 -12.43 16.58
N LEU A 416 16.29 -11.32 17.07
CA LEU A 416 17.70 -11.00 16.93
C LEU A 416 18.53 -11.83 17.90
N HIS A 417 19.76 -12.11 17.49
CA HIS A 417 20.78 -12.78 18.28
C HIS A 417 22.03 -11.91 18.30
N GLU A 418 22.92 -12.17 19.25
CA GLU A 418 24.28 -11.64 19.19
C GLU A 418 24.96 -12.13 17.89
N ASN A 419 25.75 -11.30 17.22
CA ASN A 419 26.43 -11.67 15.96
C ASN A 419 25.49 -12.17 14.85
N SER A 420 24.26 -11.64 14.79
CA SER A 420 23.30 -11.98 13.73
C SER A 420 23.84 -11.71 12.31
N ASP A 421 24.83 -10.82 12.19
CA ASP A 421 25.52 -10.42 10.96
C ASP A 421 26.77 -11.26 10.62
N ASP A 422 27.16 -12.20 11.48
CA ASP A 422 28.28 -13.13 11.26
C ASP A 422 27.88 -14.26 10.30
N GLY A 423 27.65 -13.86 9.05
CA GLY A 423 27.50 -14.80 7.94
C GLY A 423 28.82 -15.51 7.60
N GLY A 424 28.74 -16.55 6.77
CA GLY A 424 29.94 -17.23 6.25
C GLY A 424 30.93 -16.24 5.63
N LYS A 425 32.23 -16.59 5.61
CA LYS A 425 33.29 -15.71 5.12
C LYS A 425 32.98 -15.21 3.69
N GLY A 426 32.68 -13.91 3.57
CA GLY A 426 32.34 -13.27 2.30
C GLY A 426 30.87 -13.38 1.88
N GLU A 427 29.99 -13.86 2.77
CA GLU A 427 28.55 -14.04 2.57
C GLU A 427 27.76 -13.23 3.61
N PRO A 428 27.41 -11.96 3.33
CA PRO A 428 26.85 -11.06 4.34
C PRO A 428 25.33 -11.29 4.52
N VAL A 429 24.95 -12.52 4.81
CA VAL A 429 23.58 -12.95 5.08
C VAL A 429 23.42 -13.20 6.57
N TRP A 430 22.46 -12.50 7.17
CA TRP A 430 22.09 -12.71 8.56
C TRP A 430 21.46 -14.08 8.71
N ARG A 431 21.92 -14.87 9.69
CA ARG A 431 21.43 -16.24 9.93
C ARG A 431 20.92 -16.40 11.35
N TYR A 432 19.80 -17.11 11.49
CA TYR A 432 19.28 -17.48 12.80
C TYR A 432 20.18 -18.57 13.41
N LYS A 433 20.67 -18.34 14.63
CA LYS A 433 21.55 -19.24 15.36
C LYS A 433 20.90 -19.59 16.71
N PRO A 434 20.13 -20.69 16.81
CA PRO A 434 19.31 -20.99 18.00
C PRO A 434 20.11 -21.22 19.28
N ALA A 435 21.41 -21.54 19.16
CA ALA A 435 22.30 -21.72 20.30
C ALA A 435 22.77 -20.40 20.94
N GLU A 436 22.60 -19.27 20.25
CA GLU A 436 23.00 -17.96 20.73
C GLU A 436 21.84 -17.27 21.46
N GLY A 437 22.17 -16.47 22.48
CA GLY A 437 21.18 -15.71 23.25
C GLY A 437 20.34 -14.79 22.37
N VAL A 438 19.04 -14.69 22.67
CA VAL A 438 18.14 -13.75 21.99
C VAL A 438 18.40 -12.35 22.55
N SER A 439 18.77 -11.42 21.67
CA SER A 439 19.03 -10.02 22.03
C SER A 439 17.78 -9.14 21.93
N GLY A 440 16.77 -9.55 21.15
CA GLY A 440 15.50 -8.81 21.05
C GLY A 440 14.57 -9.32 19.95
N ASN A 441 13.44 -8.64 19.76
CA ASN A 441 12.56 -8.83 18.62
C ASN A 441 12.72 -7.63 17.67
N HIS A 442 12.64 -7.89 16.36
CA HIS A 442 12.76 -6.84 15.36
C HIS A 442 11.77 -7.06 14.21
N LEU A 443 11.13 -5.99 13.75
CA LEU A 443 10.27 -6.01 12.57
C LEU A 443 11.00 -5.38 11.40
N MET A 444 10.90 -6.00 10.22
CA MET A 444 11.50 -5.52 8.99
C MET A 444 10.58 -5.75 7.79
N LEU A 445 10.94 -5.21 6.63
CA LEU A 445 10.19 -5.35 5.39
C LEU A 445 10.95 -6.23 4.39
N VAL A 446 10.43 -7.40 4.06
CA VAL A 446 10.94 -8.21 2.95
C VAL A 446 10.47 -7.60 1.63
N VAL A 447 11.42 -7.31 0.75
CA VAL A 447 11.20 -6.69 -0.56
C VAL A 447 11.67 -7.58 -1.72
N GLY A 448 12.17 -8.78 -1.44
CA GLY A 448 12.60 -9.70 -2.48
C GLY A 448 13.21 -10.96 -1.91
N TYR A 449 13.65 -11.83 -2.81
CA TYR A 449 14.30 -13.09 -2.45
C TYR A 449 15.26 -13.54 -3.54
N ASP A 450 16.23 -14.34 -3.13
CA ASP A 450 17.06 -15.19 -3.97
C ASP A 450 16.96 -16.63 -3.47
N ARG A 451 16.22 -17.45 -4.21
CA ARG A 451 15.91 -18.82 -3.80
C ARG A 451 17.14 -19.73 -3.84
N GLU A 452 18.03 -19.51 -4.80
CA GLU A 452 19.21 -20.36 -5.00
C GLU A 452 20.24 -20.13 -3.88
N ARG A 453 20.45 -18.85 -3.50
CA ARG A 453 21.31 -18.47 -2.37
C ARG A 453 20.61 -18.46 -1.02
N ARG A 454 19.29 -18.74 -1.00
CA ARG A 454 18.42 -18.88 0.18
C ARG A 454 18.39 -17.67 1.12
N PHE A 455 18.24 -16.47 0.56
CA PHE A 455 18.04 -15.27 1.37
C PHE A 455 16.86 -14.41 0.88
N PHE A 456 16.30 -13.67 1.83
CA PHE A 456 15.40 -12.55 1.60
C PHE A 456 16.20 -11.25 1.48
N ILE A 457 15.74 -10.36 0.60
CA ILE A 457 16.21 -8.99 0.51
C ILE A 457 15.31 -8.16 1.41
N VAL A 458 15.88 -7.50 2.41
CA VAL A 458 15.13 -6.89 3.51
C VAL A 458 15.47 -5.42 3.66
N LYS A 459 14.45 -4.57 3.67
CA LYS A 459 14.56 -3.16 4.05
C LYS A 459 14.51 -3.05 5.56
N ASN A 460 15.68 -2.83 6.16
CA ASN A 460 15.86 -2.59 7.58
C ASN A 460 15.68 -1.09 7.91
N SER A 461 15.53 -0.77 9.20
CA SER A 461 15.38 0.58 9.73
C SER A 461 16.55 1.00 10.64
N TRP A 462 17.77 0.51 10.37
CA TRP A 462 19.02 0.87 11.07
C TRP A 462 20.00 1.61 10.15
N GLY A 463 19.49 2.24 9.10
CA GLY A 463 20.31 2.83 8.05
C GLY A 463 20.75 1.83 6.96
N PRO A 464 21.41 2.32 5.91
CA PRO A 464 21.75 1.53 4.73
C PRO A 464 22.96 0.62 4.95
N THR A 465 22.86 -0.64 4.51
CA THR A 465 24.01 -1.55 4.37
C THR A 465 24.86 -1.16 3.15
N ASN A 466 26.20 -1.28 3.22
CA ASN A 466 27.11 -0.85 2.16
C ASN A 466 27.94 -2.03 1.60
N TYR A 467 27.38 -2.75 0.63
CA TYR A 467 28.06 -3.87 -0.03
C TYR A 467 29.17 -3.41 -0.98
N THR A 468 29.06 -2.22 -1.58
CA THR A 468 30.14 -1.65 -2.40
C THR A 468 31.42 -1.46 -1.59
N ALA A 469 31.33 -0.95 -0.36
CA ALA A 469 32.49 -0.83 0.52
C ALA A 469 33.05 -2.20 0.96
N MET A 470 32.25 -3.27 0.85
CA MET A 470 32.63 -4.64 1.17
C MET A 470 33.05 -5.46 -0.05
N ARG A 471 33.00 -4.93 -1.27
CA ARG A 471 33.15 -5.69 -2.54
C ARG A 471 34.35 -6.63 -2.56
N GLU A 472 35.49 -6.16 -2.08
CA GLU A 472 36.74 -6.93 -2.07
C GLU A 472 36.78 -8.02 -1.01
N LYS A 473 35.90 -7.94 0.01
CA LYS A 473 35.72 -8.95 1.04
C LYS A 473 34.65 -9.99 0.68
N LEU A 474 33.85 -9.73 -0.35
CA LEU A 474 32.81 -10.66 -0.81
C LEU A 474 33.42 -11.84 -1.55
N ALA A 475 32.83 -13.03 -1.35
CA ALA A 475 33.17 -14.19 -2.15
C ALA A 475 32.89 -13.92 -3.65
N PRO A 476 33.61 -14.55 -4.59
CA PRO A 476 33.48 -14.24 -6.03
C PRO A 476 32.05 -14.32 -6.58
N ASN A 477 31.25 -15.29 -6.13
CA ASN A 477 29.85 -15.50 -6.50
C ASN A 477 28.84 -14.63 -5.72
N TRP A 478 29.32 -13.67 -4.94
CA TRP A 478 28.50 -12.72 -4.16
C TRP A 478 28.70 -11.27 -4.58
N LYS A 479 29.58 -10.98 -5.55
CA LYS A 479 29.85 -9.60 -5.98
C LYS A 479 28.65 -8.91 -6.64
N ASP A 480 27.69 -9.67 -7.13
CA ASP A 480 26.43 -9.18 -7.73
C ASP A 480 25.44 -8.63 -6.69
N ILE A 481 25.60 -8.92 -5.40
CA ILE A 481 24.69 -8.42 -4.36
C ILE A 481 24.81 -6.89 -4.14
N GLU A 482 25.77 -6.22 -4.78
CA GLU A 482 25.82 -4.76 -4.81
C GLU A 482 24.53 -4.16 -5.39
N ALA A 483 23.80 -4.90 -6.22
CA ALA A 483 22.46 -4.53 -6.67
C ALA A 483 21.47 -4.33 -5.51
N TYR A 484 21.78 -4.84 -4.31
CA TYR A 484 21.00 -4.73 -3.08
C TYR A 484 21.63 -3.78 -2.05
N ASN A 485 22.54 -2.88 -2.47
CA ASN A 485 23.05 -1.82 -1.59
C ASN A 485 21.92 -1.08 -0.86
N GLY A 486 22.11 -0.85 0.43
CA GLY A 486 21.13 -0.27 1.34
C GLY A 486 20.23 -1.30 2.03
N TYR A 487 20.10 -2.51 1.48
CA TYR A 487 19.26 -3.57 2.03
C TYR A 487 20.08 -4.57 2.84
N THR A 488 19.43 -5.24 3.79
CA THR A 488 19.99 -6.34 4.56
C THR A 488 19.60 -7.67 3.90
N LEU A 489 20.50 -8.64 3.86
CA LEU A 489 20.18 -10.00 3.40
C LEU A 489 19.92 -10.90 4.62
N VAL A 490 18.80 -11.61 4.62
CA VAL A 490 18.33 -12.43 5.75
C VAL A 490 18.04 -13.84 5.28
N ASP A 491 18.64 -14.85 5.92
CA ASP A 491 18.46 -16.26 5.57
C ASP A 491 17.01 -16.72 5.83
N TYR A 492 16.55 -17.70 5.04
CA TYR A 492 15.23 -18.30 5.18
C TYR A 492 15.01 -18.92 6.57
N ASN A 493 16.06 -19.37 7.26
CA ASN A 493 15.96 -20.02 8.57
C ASN A 493 15.42 -19.10 9.69
N TYR A 494 15.43 -17.78 9.51
CA TYR A 494 14.76 -16.85 10.44
C TYR A 494 13.25 -17.06 10.52
N LEU A 495 12.65 -17.67 9.48
CA LEU A 495 11.22 -17.96 9.49
C LEU A 495 10.83 -19.00 10.54
N ASP A 496 11.75 -19.84 11.03
CA ASP A 496 11.45 -20.85 12.07
C ASP A 496 10.93 -20.22 13.37
N VAL A 497 11.38 -18.99 13.66
CA VAL A 497 10.98 -18.18 14.83
C VAL A 497 10.10 -16.98 14.49
N CYS A 498 9.70 -16.82 13.23
CA CYS A 498 8.76 -15.78 12.83
C CYS A 498 7.39 -16.08 13.46
N SER A 499 6.86 -15.11 14.20
CA SER A 499 5.56 -15.20 14.86
C SER A 499 4.51 -14.27 14.26
N GLU A 500 4.94 -13.26 13.51
CA GLU A 500 4.06 -12.30 12.84
C GLU A 500 4.60 -11.97 11.45
N ALA A 501 3.74 -12.13 10.44
CA ALA A 501 4.00 -11.69 9.09
C ALA A 501 2.71 -11.25 8.41
N GLY A 502 2.81 -10.34 7.45
CA GLY A 502 1.64 -9.82 6.75
C GLY A 502 2.00 -8.86 5.63
N TYR A 503 1.02 -8.58 4.77
CA TYR A 503 1.21 -7.70 3.62
C TYR A 503 -0.04 -6.84 3.36
N ILE A 504 0.17 -5.72 2.68
CA ILE A 504 -0.89 -4.81 2.23
C ILE A 504 -1.44 -5.31 0.90
N LYS A 505 -2.75 -5.55 0.82
CA LYS A 505 -3.42 -6.00 -0.40
C LYS A 505 -3.89 -4.82 -1.24
N THR A 506 -4.54 -3.83 -0.61
CA THR A 506 -5.01 -2.59 -1.23
C THR A 506 -4.81 -1.40 -0.29
N VAL A 507 -4.57 -0.23 -0.87
CA VAL A 507 -4.48 1.05 -0.14
C VAL A 507 -5.82 1.78 -0.23
N ALA A 508 -6.12 2.61 0.78
CA ALA A 508 -7.31 3.44 0.75
C ALA A 508 -7.18 4.55 -0.30
N PRO A 509 -8.26 4.90 -1.02
CA PRO A 509 -8.28 6.08 -1.87
C PRO A 509 -7.90 7.35 -1.08
N LEU A 510 -7.21 8.29 -1.74
CA LEU A 510 -6.73 9.52 -1.09
C LEU A 510 -7.86 10.44 -0.59
N ASP A 511 -9.06 10.26 -1.12
CA ASP A 511 -10.30 10.97 -0.76
C ASP A 511 -11.23 10.10 0.08
N SER A 512 -10.75 8.96 0.62
CA SER A 512 -11.56 8.06 1.42
C SER A 512 -12.25 8.80 2.58
N PRO A 513 -13.59 8.83 2.61
CA PRO A 513 -14.32 9.58 3.63
C PRO A 513 -14.22 8.93 5.02
N ARG A 514 -13.76 7.66 5.08
CA ARG A 514 -13.48 6.92 6.32
C ARG A 514 -12.55 7.68 7.27
N PHE A 515 -11.59 8.43 6.72
CA PHE A 515 -10.61 9.17 7.52
C PHE A 515 -11.06 10.59 7.89
N ALA A 516 -12.24 11.05 7.42
CA ALA A 516 -12.69 12.42 7.67
C ALA A 516 -12.84 12.72 9.17
N ALA A 517 -13.34 11.77 9.96
CA ALA A 517 -13.48 11.88 11.41
C ALA A 517 -12.15 12.12 12.14
N GLN A 518 -11.02 11.66 11.59
CA GLN A 518 -9.69 11.85 12.18
C GLN A 518 -9.28 13.33 12.24
N ARG A 519 -9.87 14.19 11.39
CA ARG A 519 -9.60 15.63 11.45
C ARG A 519 -10.09 16.28 12.74
N ALA A 520 -10.99 15.61 13.49
CA ALA A 520 -11.43 16.05 14.79
C ALA A 520 -10.37 15.87 15.89
N LEU A 521 -9.31 15.09 15.66
CA LEU A 521 -8.25 14.88 16.63
C LEU A 521 -7.52 16.20 16.94
N GLY A 522 -7.31 16.49 18.22
CA GLY A 522 -6.60 17.69 18.69
C GLY A 522 -7.22 18.33 19.93
N GLN A 523 -6.81 19.56 20.21
CA GLN A 523 -7.33 20.37 21.31
C GLN A 523 -8.44 21.28 20.81
N TRP A 524 -9.56 21.26 21.49
CA TRP A 524 -10.71 22.10 21.21
C TRP A 524 -10.94 23.06 22.37
N GLN A 525 -10.99 24.36 22.11
CA GLN A 525 -11.45 25.31 23.11
C GLN A 525 -12.98 25.26 23.16
N VAL A 526 -13.52 24.94 24.32
CA VAL A 526 -14.95 24.76 24.56
C VAL A 526 -15.47 25.94 25.38
N THR A 527 -16.65 26.45 25.02
CA THR A 527 -17.37 27.48 25.78
C THR A 527 -18.79 27.01 26.07
N PHE A 528 -19.20 27.13 27.33
CA PHE A 528 -20.55 26.86 27.79
C PHE A 528 -21.29 28.18 28.03
N GLU A 529 -22.51 28.31 27.52
CA GLU A 529 -23.28 29.56 27.57
C GLU A 529 -24.73 29.31 28.01
N HIS A 530 -25.30 30.25 28.75
CA HIS A 530 -26.72 30.28 29.13
C HIS A 530 -27.25 31.70 28.97
N LYS A 531 -28.35 31.86 28.21
CA LYS A 531 -28.94 33.18 27.90
C LYS A 531 -27.89 34.20 27.41
N ASP A 532 -27.05 33.75 26.48
CA ASP A 532 -25.95 34.50 25.86
C ASP A 532 -24.87 35.00 26.85
N LYS A 533 -24.88 34.47 28.08
CA LYS A 533 -23.82 34.68 29.07
C LYS A 533 -22.91 33.47 29.11
N LYS A 534 -21.62 33.72 28.97
CA LYS A 534 -20.56 32.73 29.17
C LYS A 534 -20.59 32.23 30.62
N LEU A 535 -20.75 30.93 30.80
CA LEU A 535 -20.70 30.25 32.09
C LEU A 535 -19.30 29.73 32.43
N MET A 536 -18.65 29.04 31.48
CA MET A 536 -17.38 28.35 31.69
C MET A 536 -16.61 28.17 30.38
N THR A 537 -15.29 28.07 30.44
CA THR A 537 -14.47 27.53 29.35
C THR A 537 -13.75 26.25 29.72
N GLY A 538 -13.30 25.52 28.71
CA GLY A 538 -12.42 24.39 28.90
C GLY A 538 -11.71 23.99 27.63
N VAL A 539 -10.97 22.90 27.73
CA VAL A 539 -10.26 22.27 26.62
C VAL A 539 -10.71 20.83 26.50
N LEU A 540 -11.30 20.50 25.37
CA LEU A 540 -11.59 19.12 24.98
C LEU A 540 -10.39 18.57 24.20
N ALA A 541 -9.71 17.59 24.79
CA ALA A 541 -8.66 16.81 24.16
C ALA A 541 -9.27 15.61 23.43
N TRP A 542 -9.50 15.74 22.13
CA TRP A 542 -10.08 14.69 21.28
C TRP A 542 -8.95 13.81 20.71
N ARG A 543 -8.93 12.53 21.08
CA ARG A 543 -7.84 11.58 20.77
C ARG A 543 -8.25 10.27 20.07
N HIS A 544 -9.54 9.94 19.98
CA HIS A 544 -10.00 8.74 19.27
C HIS A 544 -10.97 9.08 18.13
N ASN A 545 -10.93 8.28 17.06
CA ASN A 545 -12.01 8.27 16.07
C ASN A 545 -13.27 7.69 16.71
N ALA A 546 -14.41 8.34 16.50
CA ALA A 546 -15.69 7.81 16.89
C ALA A 546 -16.22 6.91 15.79
N SER A 547 -15.70 5.68 15.72
CA SER A 547 -16.12 4.68 14.73
C SER A 547 -17.39 3.92 15.13
N ALA A 548 -17.94 4.17 16.33
CA ALA A 548 -19.15 3.52 16.86
C ALA A 548 -20.04 4.47 17.66
N THR A 549 -21.28 4.05 17.93
CA THR A 549 -22.22 4.77 18.80
C THR A 549 -21.69 4.88 20.22
N GLY A 550 -21.49 6.12 20.72
CA GLY A 550 -21.12 6.37 22.11
C GLY A 550 -19.63 6.21 22.45
N ALA A 551 -18.74 6.22 21.45
CA ALA A 551 -17.31 6.03 21.65
C ALA A 551 -16.69 7.10 22.57
N ARG A 552 -15.77 6.68 23.45
CA ARG A 552 -14.90 7.61 24.17
C ARG A 552 -14.03 8.36 23.18
N VAL A 553 -14.11 9.69 23.17
CA VAL A 553 -13.27 10.52 22.31
C VAL A 553 -12.16 11.22 23.05
N GLY A 554 -12.34 11.50 24.34
CA GLY A 554 -11.26 12.00 25.19
C GLY A 554 -11.70 12.65 26.48
N ASP A 555 -11.08 13.79 26.82
CA ASP A 555 -11.31 14.49 28.08
C ASP A 555 -11.60 15.98 27.88
N LEU A 556 -12.56 16.50 28.64
CA LEU A 556 -12.76 17.92 28.84
C LEU A 556 -12.04 18.32 30.14
N VAL A 557 -11.23 19.36 30.08
CA VAL A 557 -10.61 20.00 31.24
C VAL A 557 -11.10 21.43 31.32
N THR A 558 -11.87 21.77 32.36
CA THR A 558 -12.45 23.09 32.54
C THR A 558 -11.43 24.07 33.12
N GLU A 559 -11.70 25.38 32.98
CA GLU A 559 -10.83 26.46 33.43
C GLU A 559 -10.54 26.44 34.94
N ASP A 560 -11.47 25.89 35.73
CA ASP A 560 -11.32 25.65 37.17
C ASP A 560 -10.49 24.39 37.51
N GLY A 561 -9.99 23.69 36.50
CA GLY A 561 -9.11 22.52 36.63
C GLY A 561 -9.82 21.19 36.83
N GLN A 562 -11.15 21.11 36.66
CA GLN A 562 -11.85 19.83 36.71
C GLN A 562 -11.70 19.06 35.40
N GLN A 563 -11.56 17.72 35.50
CA GLN A 563 -11.44 16.83 34.35
C GLN A 563 -12.68 15.94 34.22
N PHE A 564 -13.15 15.76 32.99
CA PHE A 564 -14.32 14.96 32.65
C PHE A 564 -14.06 14.09 31.44
N ARG A 565 -14.54 12.85 31.47
CA ARG A 565 -14.54 11.96 30.31
C ARG A 565 -15.65 12.32 29.32
N VAL A 566 -15.32 12.36 28.03
CA VAL A 566 -16.25 12.77 26.96
C VAL A 566 -16.47 11.63 25.98
N ASN A 567 -17.73 11.22 25.85
CA ASN A 567 -18.17 10.27 24.84
C ASN A 567 -18.88 11.02 23.70
N VAL A 568 -18.81 10.47 22.49
CA VAL A 568 -19.49 11.02 21.33
C VAL A 568 -20.22 9.94 20.55
N LYS A 569 -21.34 10.32 19.94
CA LYS A 569 -21.95 9.60 18.82
C LYS A 569 -21.82 10.47 17.57
N LEU A 570 -21.11 9.98 16.56
CA LEU A 570 -21.07 10.59 15.23
C LEU A 570 -21.99 9.82 14.28
N GLU A 571 -22.93 10.53 13.65
CA GLU A 571 -23.78 10.00 12.59
C GLU A 571 -23.35 10.63 11.25
N GLY A 572 -22.91 9.81 10.30
CA GLY A 572 -22.42 10.23 8.99
C GLY A 572 -21.26 9.35 8.51
N ASP A 573 -20.94 9.44 7.22
CA ASP A 573 -19.89 8.67 6.57
C ASP A 573 -18.64 9.50 6.22
N GLY A 574 -18.67 10.81 6.48
CA GLY A 574 -17.60 11.75 6.14
C GLY A 574 -17.77 12.46 4.79
N THR A 575 -18.78 12.10 3.99
CA THR A 575 -19.12 12.80 2.74
C THR A 575 -19.90 14.08 2.97
N LYS A 576 -20.53 14.20 4.14
CA LYS A 576 -21.30 15.37 4.61
C LYS A 576 -20.90 15.69 6.06
N PRO A 577 -21.25 16.90 6.57
CA PRO A 577 -21.08 17.20 7.98
C PRO A 577 -21.74 16.12 8.85
N TYR A 578 -21.00 15.64 9.85
CA TYR A 578 -21.51 14.68 10.82
C TYR A 578 -22.59 15.32 11.68
N LYS A 579 -23.57 14.54 12.13
CA LYS A 579 -24.36 14.89 13.31
C LYS A 579 -23.64 14.33 14.53
N ALA A 580 -23.06 15.21 15.33
CA ALA A 580 -22.32 14.87 16.53
C ALA A 580 -23.20 15.02 17.75
N THR A 581 -23.20 14.04 18.65
CA THR A 581 -23.82 14.12 19.97
C THR A 581 -22.78 13.85 21.04
N LEU A 582 -22.39 14.86 21.79
CA LEU A 582 -21.41 14.80 22.88
C LEU A 582 -22.15 14.58 24.20
N ALA A 583 -21.67 13.66 25.03
CA ALA A 583 -22.22 13.39 26.35
C ALA A 583 -21.13 13.49 27.42
N ILE A 584 -21.44 14.14 28.55
CA ILE A 584 -20.53 14.34 29.68
C ILE A 584 -21.31 14.20 30.99
N ASP A 585 -20.84 13.32 31.88
CA ASP A 585 -21.36 13.21 33.24
C ASP A 585 -20.56 14.12 34.19
N PHE A 586 -21.06 15.34 34.42
CA PHE A 586 -20.40 16.30 35.32
C PHE A 586 -20.52 15.92 36.80
N ALA A 587 -21.49 15.08 37.16
CA ALA A 587 -21.65 14.62 38.54
C ALA A 587 -20.57 13.58 38.90
N LYS A 588 -20.29 12.64 37.99
CA LYS A 588 -19.31 11.57 38.25
C LYS A 588 -17.91 11.85 37.72
N GLY A 589 -17.76 12.77 36.76
CA GLY A 589 -16.49 13.04 36.10
C GLY A 589 -16.02 11.94 35.14
N THR A 590 -16.71 10.81 35.11
CA THR A 590 -16.38 9.62 34.33
C THR A 590 -17.67 8.94 33.87
N GLN A 591 -17.59 8.19 32.77
CA GLN A 591 -18.70 7.38 32.25
C GLN A 591 -18.13 6.15 31.55
N PRO A 592 -18.81 4.99 31.53
CA PRO A 592 -18.32 3.82 30.82
C PRO A 592 -18.11 4.08 29.32
N TYR A 593 -17.18 3.36 28.70
CA TYR A 593 -17.04 3.35 27.24
C TYR A 593 -18.39 2.99 26.58
N GLY A 594 -18.78 3.69 25.51
CA GLY A 594 -20.05 3.44 24.81
C GLY A 594 -21.27 4.12 25.43
N GLY A 595 -21.17 4.63 26.67
CA GLY A 595 -22.28 5.30 27.36
C GLY A 595 -22.54 6.72 26.84
N LEU A 596 -23.80 7.14 26.76
CA LEU A 596 -24.17 8.55 26.59
C LEU A 596 -24.90 9.04 27.84
N ARG A 597 -24.20 9.01 28.99
CA ARG A 597 -24.76 9.43 30.29
C ARG A 597 -24.43 10.90 30.58
N GLY A 598 -25.20 11.50 31.47
CA GLY A 598 -25.04 12.90 31.84
C GLY A 598 -25.66 13.88 30.84
N ALA A 599 -25.16 15.11 30.85
CA ALA A 599 -25.64 16.15 29.95
C ALA A 599 -25.19 15.87 28.51
N ALA A 600 -26.10 16.04 27.54
CA ALA A 600 -25.82 15.80 26.14
C ALA A 600 -26.09 17.02 25.25
N TRP A 601 -25.24 17.20 24.23
CA TRP A 601 -25.35 18.25 23.24
C TRP A 601 -25.24 17.69 21.83
N SER A 602 -26.10 18.14 20.91
CA SER A 602 -26.10 17.68 19.52
C SER A 602 -26.04 18.83 18.52
N GLY A 603 -25.38 18.60 17.39
CA GLY A 603 -25.23 19.59 16.34
C GLY A 603 -24.51 19.06 15.12
N LYS A 604 -24.26 19.94 14.15
CA LYS A 604 -23.50 19.61 12.93
C LYS A 604 -22.00 19.83 13.20
N LEU A 605 -21.19 18.86 12.78
CA LEU A 605 -19.74 18.90 12.82
C LEU A 605 -19.21 18.79 11.38
N ALA A 606 -18.78 19.92 10.81
CA ALA A 606 -18.08 19.94 9.54
C ALA A 606 -16.58 19.80 9.80
N LEU A 607 -15.91 18.91 9.07
CA LEU A 607 -14.47 18.63 9.22
C LEU A 607 -13.71 19.00 7.92
N PRO A 608 -13.59 20.29 7.58
CA PRO A 608 -12.91 20.73 6.37
C PRO A 608 -11.42 20.40 6.40
N THR A 609 -10.81 20.30 5.22
CA THR A 609 -9.36 20.06 5.06
C THR A 609 -8.50 21.26 5.44
N ASP A 610 -9.06 22.47 5.48
CA ASP A 610 -8.33 23.70 5.85
C ASP A 610 -8.06 23.83 7.35
N GLY A 611 -8.61 22.91 8.17
CA GLY A 611 -8.42 22.85 9.61
C GLY A 611 -9.18 23.92 10.42
N ARG A 612 -10.00 24.77 9.78
CA ARG A 612 -10.89 25.70 10.50
C ARG A 612 -12.16 24.96 10.93
N ILE A 613 -12.03 24.20 12.01
CA ILE A 613 -13.08 23.32 12.49
C ILE A 613 -13.76 23.94 13.71
N ALA A 614 -15.07 24.12 13.62
CA ALA A 614 -15.91 24.60 14.71
C ALA A 614 -17.19 23.77 14.81
N MET A 615 -17.75 23.70 16.01
CA MET A 615 -19.05 23.11 16.28
C MET A 615 -19.86 24.03 17.19
N ALA A 616 -21.16 24.12 16.90
CA ALA A 616 -22.16 24.71 17.76
C ALA A 616 -23.20 23.62 18.05
N LEU A 617 -23.36 23.29 19.33
CA LEU A 617 -24.21 22.20 19.77
C LEU A 617 -25.32 22.74 20.68
N ALA A 618 -26.54 22.31 20.41
CA ALA A 618 -27.70 22.59 21.23
C ALA A 618 -27.89 21.48 22.28
N PRO A 619 -28.52 21.77 23.44
CA PRO A 619 -28.98 20.74 24.36
C PRO A 619 -29.75 19.64 23.62
N ALA A 620 -29.43 18.38 23.91
CA ALA A 620 -30.00 17.22 23.23
C ALA A 620 -30.56 16.17 24.21
N GLY A 621 -30.87 16.59 25.43
CA GLY A 621 -31.35 15.73 26.51
C GLY A 621 -30.21 15.15 27.36
N GLY A 622 -30.40 13.91 27.82
CA GLY A 622 -29.54 13.27 28.81
C GLY A 622 -30.06 13.45 30.23
N ASP A 623 -29.21 13.17 31.22
CA ASP A 623 -29.56 13.36 32.62
C ASP A 623 -29.60 14.88 32.93
N GLU A 624 -30.64 15.32 33.63
CA GLU A 624 -30.72 16.72 34.08
C GLU A 624 -29.63 16.98 35.13
N GLN A 625 -28.78 17.97 34.87
CA GLN A 625 -27.67 18.36 35.75
C GLN A 625 -27.67 19.88 35.91
N LYS A 626 -27.26 20.39 37.08
CA LYS A 626 -27.01 21.81 37.27
C LYS A 626 -25.55 22.13 36.91
N LEU A 627 -25.35 22.82 35.80
CA LEU A 627 -24.03 23.23 35.29
C LEU A 627 -23.83 24.72 35.61
N TRP A 628 -22.96 25.02 36.58
CA TRP A 628 -22.65 26.38 37.02
C TRP A 628 -23.90 27.24 37.32
N GLY A 629 -24.92 26.61 37.93
CA GLY A 629 -26.18 27.26 38.31
C GLY A 629 -27.29 27.22 37.26
N ALA A 630 -27.02 26.76 36.03
CA ALA A 630 -28.01 26.60 34.97
C ALA A 630 -28.42 25.13 34.76
N PRO A 631 -29.68 24.81 34.39
CA PRO A 631 -30.06 23.47 33.97
C PRO A 631 -29.33 23.07 32.68
N SER A 632 -28.78 21.85 32.60
CA SER A 632 -28.05 21.35 31.43
C SER A 632 -28.86 21.43 30.14
N GLY A 633 -30.18 21.27 30.21
CA GLY A 633 -31.13 21.42 29.11
C GLY A 633 -31.23 22.83 28.52
N GLU A 634 -30.66 23.84 29.18
CA GLU A 634 -30.64 25.24 28.72
C GLU A 634 -29.23 25.75 28.36
N VAL A 635 -28.18 24.95 28.58
CA VAL A 635 -26.79 25.35 28.34
C VAL A 635 -26.39 25.02 26.90
N ARG A 636 -25.95 26.01 26.13
CA ARG A 636 -25.36 25.81 24.80
C ARG A 636 -23.86 25.51 24.92
N LEU A 637 -23.36 24.69 23.99
CA LEU A 637 -21.94 24.35 23.90
C LEU A 637 -21.42 24.77 22.52
N SER A 638 -20.39 25.60 22.49
CA SER A 638 -19.60 25.85 21.28
C SER A 638 -18.18 25.35 21.47
N ALA A 639 -17.56 24.84 20.41
CA ALA A 639 -16.16 24.45 20.45
C ALA A 639 -15.46 24.75 19.13
N HIS A 640 -14.21 25.17 19.22
CA HIS A 640 -13.35 25.39 18.05
C HIS A 640 -12.02 24.67 18.22
N LEU A 641 -11.58 24.02 17.15
CA LEU A 641 -10.32 23.30 17.13
C LEU A 641 -9.16 24.29 17.08
N VAL A 642 -8.21 24.15 17.99
CA VAL A 642 -7.02 24.97 18.05
C VAL A 642 -5.84 24.25 17.38
N ALA A 643 -5.09 25.00 16.59
CA ALA A 643 -4.10 24.46 15.68
C ALA A 643 -2.65 24.76 16.05
N ASP A 644 -2.43 25.92 16.66
CA ASP A 644 -1.12 26.56 16.83
C ASP A 644 -0.73 26.74 18.30
N LYS A 645 -1.63 26.43 19.23
CA LYS A 645 -1.42 26.61 20.68
C LYS A 645 -1.72 25.34 21.46
N ASN A 646 -0.97 25.15 22.53
CA ASN A 646 -1.22 24.13 23.53
C ASN A 646 -2.08 24.71 24.65
N LEU A 647 -3.40 24.58 24.54
CA LEU A 647 -4.34 25.16 25.51
C LEU A 647 -4.24 24.49 26.88
N LEU A 648 -4.01 23.18 26.94
CA LEU A 648 -3.81 22.45 28.19
C LEU A 648 -2.59 22.93 28.98
N ARG A 649 -1.59 23.52 28.31
CA ARG A 649 -0.43 24.14 29.00
C ARG A 649 -0.81 25.40 29.77
N ALA A 650 -1.86 26.10 29.36
CA ALA A 650 -2.35 27.31 30.02
C ALA A 650 -3.34 27.03 31.16
N ILE A 651 -3.88 25.81 31.24
CA ILE A 651 -4.81 25.40 32.30
C ILE A 651 -4.02 24.91 33.52
N LYS A 652 -4.47 25.31 34.72
CA LYS A 652 -3.94 24.80 35.98
C LYS A 652 -4.16 23.27 36.05
N PRO A 653 -3.13 22.47 36.39
CA PRO A 653 -3.31 21.04 36.55
C PRO A 653 -4.44 20.73 37.53
N PRO A 654 -5.25 19.67 37.28
CA PRO A 654 -6.27 19.24 38.23
C PRO A 654 -5.71 19.09 39.64
N ALA A 655 -6.46 19.56 40.65
CA ALA A 655 -5.99 19.57 42.04
C ALA A 655 -5.59 18.18 42.56
N GLU A 656 -6.20 17.13 42.00
CA GLU A 656 -5.91 15.72 42.26
C GLU A 656 -4.47 15.33 41.87
N LEU A 657 -3.85 16.03 40.93
CA LEU A 657 -2.45 15.83 40.52
C LEU A 657 -1.45 16.54 41.42
N LEU A 658 -1.86 17.58 42.15
CA LEU A 658 -0.98 18.32 43.07
C LEU A 658 -0.82 17.64 44.43
N ARG A 659 -1.57 16.57 44.69
CA ARG A 659 -1.57 15.83 45.97
C ARG A 659 -0.67 14.59 45.98
N LYS A 660 -0.11 14.22 44.82
CA LYS A 660 0.90 13.19 44.66
C LYS A 660 2.24 13.87 44.43
#